data_AF-A0A1G2P686-F1
#
_entry.id   AF-A0A1G2P686-F1
#
_cell.length_a   1.000
_cell.length_b   1.000
_cell.length_c   1.000
_cell.angle_alpha   90.00
_cell.angle_beta   90.00
_cell.angle_gamma   90.00
#
_symmetry.space_group_name_H-M   'P 1'
#
loop_
_entity.id
_entity.type
_entity.pdbx_description
1 polymer ?
#
loop_
_entity_poly.entity_id
_entity_poly.type
_entity_poly.pdbx_seq_one_letter_code
_entity_poly.pdbx_strand_id
1 'polypeptide(L)'
;MDEQLYIKSPEIHAKVVKGVLKFLDKNSPINIPAQQLIPLFWLNNFDTSANHNKLYKFIENELAINEIGNQYAKNIISVVLRQILKFQNKLPDWVFTSSKKDYLGMFKKNGLLVKKTELVKNFTDHLAKIKTTEKYTDTGIVNHRISKIIIPSRNRPDTIAKSVEVLIKTLSSSGRIPKIIVLDDSDTREVSHKYKNILGAVSDKYKGIIHCISKEEREKTVELIAKKSGLQEKLLKDGLIGNPITISNNRLGAVRNFALLLSLNEASLQIDDDVMYRPIRTHSEKNPEKIKFDSHAQLEYNFFNTFESAAGTSSNVVVDLLYEYEKVLMKPVLALTKEMIMGNSPNKELFEAIYSNGLVRAVYAGGRGDSCFWSQYFSTRVETEKSVLALAGDETRYHFNKYSSYCSWGVDTLTIQRDPYCLGMNIAIGPAKDYPPFIQDGIEDGSFGLGIYSTIPNALTANLPITLLHKRDNPHSGDERSFSRGLLSSQSALMSMLDTVLDKSKMKNNDIENTTALGGELISIASEQQLFVESVRMNLKRDLLASDLSLSKKIISIKKMPPWMINDLIQNKKTISLIKNNSKEIGNIKNFLWDIIGQDANQISFEEKIELFRQRILTFGKLLSSWRALIKSAQDCHPQFLL
;
A
#
# COMPACT_ATOMS: atom_id res chain seq x y z
N MET A 1 -11.36 -6.70 29.27
CA MET A 1 -11.24 -5.84 28.09
C MET A 1 -10.11 -4.88 28.41
N ASP A 2 -8.90 -5.23 28.00
CA ASP A 2 -7.71 -4.46 28.36
C ASP A 2 -7.66 -3.18 27.52
N GLU A 3 -7.61 -2.02 28.19
CA GLU A 3 -7.56 -0.70 27.54
C GLU A 3 -6.21 -0.51 26.82
N GLN A 4 -6.23 -0.23 25.52
CA GLN A 4 -5.05 0.18 24.75
C GLN A 4 -4.54 1.57 25.21
N LEU A 5 -3.23 1.68 25.40
CA LEU A 5 -2.54 2.87 25.92
C LEU A 5 -1.48 3.36 24.93
N TYR A 6 -1.40 4.68 24.72
CA TYR A 6 -0.52 5.31 23.72
C TYR A 6 0.48 6.29 24.38
N ILE A 7 1.71 6.37 23.87
CA ILE A 7 2.76 7.29 24.37
C ILE A 7 2.39 8.75 24.06
N LYS A 8 2.46 9.62 25.08
CA LYS A 8 1.97 11.01 25.03
C LYS A 8 2.72 11.98 24.09
N SER A 9 3.99 11.76 23.73
CA SER A 9 4.66 12.62 22.73
C SER A 9 5.76 11.93 21.88
N PRO A 10 5.92 12.35 20.61
CA PRO A 10 6.99 11.88 19.71
C PRO A 10 8.42 12.18 20.20
N GLU A 11 8.61 13.30 20.89
CA GLU A 11 9.92 13.72 21.40
C GLU A 11 10.42 12.81 22.52
N ILE A 12 9.50 12.30 23.34
CA ILE A 12 9.79 11.32 24.39
C ILE A 12 10.19 10.00 23.74
N HIS A 13 9.45 9.54 22.72
CA HIS A 13 9.77 8.31 21.98
C HIS A 13 11.15 8.38 21.31
N ALA A 14 11.45 9.46 20.58
CA ALA A 14 12.73 9.64 19.90
C ALA A 14 13.93 9.70 20.87
N LYS A 15 13.76 10.35 22.04
CA LYS A 15 14.80 10.42 23.07
C LYS A 15 15.05 9.08 23.76
N VAL A 16 13.99 8.29 24.01
CA VAL A 16 14.10 6.93 24.56
C VAL A 16 14.85 6.02 23.61
N VAL A 17 14.44 5.99 22.33
CA VAL A 17 15.13 5.19 21.30
C VAL A 17 16.60 5.60 21.21
N LYS A 18 16.91 6.90 21.13
CA LYS A 18 18.30 7.41 21.08
C LYS A 18 19.15 7.02 22.30
N GLY A 19 18.56 7.02 23.51
CA GLY A 19 19.24 6.60 24.74
C GLY A 19 19.55 5.10 24.78
N VAL A 20 18.63 4.27 24.26
CA VAL A 20 18.81 2.82 24.17
C VAL A 20 19.89 2.46 23.14
N LEU A 21 19.86 3.09 21.96
CA LEU A 21 20.87 2.87 20.91
C LEU A 21 22.28 3.23 21.42
N LYS A 22 22.43 4.37 22.11
CA LYS A 22 23.72 4.80 22.69
C LYS A 22 24.25 3.87 23.79
N PHE A 23 23.36 3.23 24.53
CA PHE A 23 23.74 2.24 25.55
C PHE A 23 24.21 0.94 24.91
N LEU A 24 23.51 0.47 23.87
CA LEU A 24 23.85 -0.74 23.12
C LEU A 24 25.19 -0.60 22.39
N ASP A 25 25.44 0.54 21.75
CA ASP A 25 26.75 0.83 21.11
C ASP A 25 27.93 0.77 22.10
N LYS A 26 27.68 1.13 23.36
CA LYS A 26 28.74 1.21 24.39
C LYS A 26 28.96 -0.11 25.15
N ASN A 27 27.99 -1.02 25.14
CA ASN A 27 27.99 -2.18 26.04
C ASN A 27 27.66 -3.52 25.36
N SER A 28 27.34 -3.54 24.07
CA SER A 28 27.08 -4.78 23.34
C SER A 28 28.40 -5.47 22.95
N PRO A 29 28.64 -6.74 23.34
CA PRO A 29 29.79 -7.52 22.89
C PRO A 29 29.64 -8.00 21.43
N ILE A 30 28.45 -7.82 20.83
CA ILE A 30 28.17 -8.13 19.44
C ILE A 30 27.92 -6.82 18.70
N ASN A 31 28.63 -6.62 17.61
CA ASN A 31 28.52 -5.46 16.73
C ASN A 31 27.23 -5.55 15.88
N ILE A 32 26.06 -5.54 16.54
CA ILE A 32 24.76 -5.45 15.87
C ILE A 32 24.50 -3.96 15.66
N PRO A 33 24.44 -3.46 14.41
CA PRO A 33 24.15 -2.06 14.14
C PRO A 33 22.85 -1.65 14.85
N ALA A 34 22.89 -0.58 15.62
CA ALA A 34 21.77 -0.12 16.43
C ALA A 34 20.45 0.03 15.62
N GLN A 35 20.58 0.33 14.31
CA GLN A 35 19.49 0.38 13.33
C GLN A 35 18.70 -0.93 13.18
N GLN A 36 19.31 -2.10 13.43
CA GLN A 36 18.65 -3.40 13.34
C GLN A 36 17.78 -3.72 14.57
N LEU A 37 17.96 -3.00 15.68
CA LEU A 37 17.16 -3.16 16.91
C LEU A 37 15.97 -2.19 16.96
N ILE A 38 15.93 -1.19 16.08
CA ILE A 38 14.85 -0.20 15.97
C ILE A 38 13.46 -0.85 15.79
N PRO A 39 13.26 -1.90 14.95
CA PRO A 39 11.96 -2.54 14.78
C PRO A 39 11.37 -3.14 16.08
N LEU A 40 12.22 -3.51 17.05
CA LEU A 40 11.79 -4.06 18.35
C LEU A 40 11.14 -3.00 19.25
N PHE A 41 11.51 -1.73 19.07
CA PHE A 41 10.96 -0.59 19.79
C PHE A 41 9.71 -0.01 19.13
N TRP A 42 9.41 -0.43 17.89
CA TRP A 42 8.25 0.01 17.11
C TRP A 42 6.99 -0.84 17.35
N LEU A 43 7.01 -1.67 18.40
CA LEU A 43 5.81 -2.32 18.93
C LEU A 43 4.90 -1.26 19.56
N ASN A 44 4.06 -0.63 18.75
CA ASN A 44 3.06 0.37 19.13
C ASN A 44 1.96 -0.14 20.10
N ASN A 45 2.10 -1.35 20.66
CA ASN A 45 1.10 -1.97 21.53
C ASN A 45 1.77 -2.69 22.72
N PHE A 46 1.84 -2.02 23.87
CA PHE A 46 2.09 -2.69 25.15
C PHE A 46 0.76 -3.14 25.75
N ASP A 47 0.31 -4.36 25.43
CA ASP A 47 -0.84 -4.97 26.08
C ASP A 47 -0.40 -5.99 27.15
N THR A 48 -0.67 -5.70 28.42
CA THR A 48 -0.50 -6.56 29.62
C THR A 48 0.83 -7.31 29.86
N SER A 49 0.97 -7.89 31.06
CA SER A 49 2.12 -8.70 31.54
C SER A 49 2.48 -9.89 30.63
N ALA A 50 1.56 -10.33 29.78
CA ALA A 50 1.77 -11.40 28.81
C ALA A 50 2.73 -10.99 27.67
N ASN A 51 2.75 -9.71 27.27
CA ASN A 51 3.67 -9.22 26.24
C ASN A 51 5.10 -9.01 26.77
N HIS A 52 5.28 -8.81 28.08
CA HIS A 52 6.61 -8.83 28.70
C HIS A 52 7.25 -10.22 28.54
N ASN A 53 6.52 -11.30 28.85
CA ASN A 53 7.00 -12.67 28.66
C ASN A 53 7.16 -13.07 27.18
N LYS A 54 6.37 -12.48 26.28
CA LYS A 54 6.48 -12.71 24.82
C LYS A 54 7.65 -11.95 24.19
N LEU A 55 7.88 -10.70 24.56
CA LEU A 55 9.08 -9.95 24.17
C LEU A 55 10.33 -10.62 24.72
N TYR A 56 10.25 -11.12 25.95
CA TYR A 56 11.31 -11.93 26.59
C TYR A 56 11.61 -13.22 25.81
N LYS A 57 10.58 -14.03 25.50
CA LYS A 57 10.73 -15.24 24.67
C LYS A 57 11.16 -14.96 23.22
N PHE A 58 10.72 -13.83 22.67
CA PHE A 58 11.08 -13.39 21.33
C PHE A 58 12.57 -13.00 21.27
N ILE A 59 13.04 -12.23 22.26
CA ILE A 59 14.46 -11.90 22.44
C ILE A 59 15.28 -13.18 22.65
N GLU A 60 14.80 -14.13 23.47
CA GLU A 60 15.41 -15.46 23.67
C GLU A 60 15.56 -16.24 22.36
N ASN A 61 14.52 -16.23 21.50
CA ASN A 61 14.46 -17.05 20.29
C ASN A 61 15.16 -16.44 19.07
N GLU A 62 15.12 -15.12 18.89
CA GLU A 62 15.59 -14.46 17.66
C GLU A 62 17.03 -13.92 17.75
N LEU A 63 17.58 -13.72 18.95
CA LEU A 63 18.98 -13.28 19.14
C LEU A 63 19.98 -14.43 19.36
N ALA A 64 19.58 -15.68 19.08
CA ALA A 64 20.40 -16.87 19.38
C ALA A 64 20.93 -16.87 20.82
N ILE A 65 20.06 -16.62 21.81
CA ILE A 65 20.43 -16.49 23.24
C ILE A 65 20.83 -17.85 23.88
N ASN A 66 20.75 -18.95 23.13
CA ASN A 66 21.25 -20.23 23.59
C ASN A 66 22.76 -20.23 23.91
N GLU A 67 23.53 -19.24 23.43
CA GLU A 67 24.97 -19.12 23.74
C GLU A 67 25.35 -18.04 24.77
N ILE A 68 24.47 -17.07 25.11
CA ILE A 68 24.85 -15.88 25.92
C ILE A 68 24.16 -15.81 27.29
N GLY A 69 23.25 -16.75 27.59
CA GLY A 69 22.73 -16.93 28.93
C GLY A 69 21.63 -15.94 29.34
N ASN A 70 20.65 -16.48 30.06
CA ASN A 70 19.40 -15.83 30.47
C ASN A 70 19.59 -14.53 31.30
N GLN A 71 20.78 -14.30 31.85
CA GLN A 71 21.11 -13.13 32.66
C GLN A 71 21.36 -11.87 31.82
N TYR A 72 21.87 -12.02 30.59
CA TYR A 72 22.24 -10.88 29.74
C TYR A 72 21.02 -10.19 29.13
N ALA A 73 20.01 -10.96 28.71
CA ALA A 73 18.72 -10.46 28.25
C ALA A 73 17.96 -9.68 29.36
N LYS A 74 17.98 -10.19 30.60
CA LYS A 74 17.46 -9.46 31.77
C LYS A 74 18.18 -8.14 32.00
N ASN A 75 19.49 -8.11 31.79
CA ASN A 75 20.29 -6.90 31.94
C ASN A 75 19.97 -5.86 30.86
N ILE A 76 19.79 -6.26 29.59
CA ILE A 76 19.41 -5.34 28.50
C ILE A 76 18.02 -4.74 28.76
N ILE A 77 17.01 -5.57 29.08
CA ILE A 77 15.66 -5.10 29.40
C ILE A 77 15.66 -4.20 30.65
N SER A 78 16.42 -4.58 31.68
CA SER A 78 16.57 -3.80 32.90
C SER A 78 17.28 -2.47 32.64
N VAL A 79 18.25 -2.41 31.72
CA VAL A 79 18.95 -1.16 31.39
C VAL A 79 18.10 -0.25 30.51
N VAL A 80 17.36 -0.80 29.54
CA VAL A 80 16.39 -0.04 28.75
C VAL A 80 15.36 0.63 29.67
N LEU A 81 14.80 -0.12 30.63
CA LEU A 81 13.87 0.40 31.63
C LEU A 81 14.53 1.38 32.63
N ARG A 82 15.77 1.13 33.05
CA ARG A 82 16.54 2.05 33.92
C ARG A 82 16.84 3.38 33.23
N GLN A 83 17.23 3.37 31.96
CA GLN A 83 17.56 4.58 31.19
C GLN A 83 16.32 5.44 30.92
N ILE A 84 15.17 4.81 30.66
CA ILE A 84 13.87 5.51 30.53
C ILE A 84 13.53 6.30 31.80
N LEU A 85 13.88 5.78 32.99
CA LEU A 85 13.48 6.34 34.28
C LEU A 85 14.54 7.24 34.93
N LYS A 86 15.84 7.02 34.69
CA LYS A 86 16.93 7.88 35.19
C LYS A 86 16.93 9.27 34.55
N PHE A 87 16.49 9.36 33.30
CA PHE A 87 16.52 10.62 32.53
C PHE A 87 15.48 11.68 32.95
N GLN A 88 14.55 11.37 33.87
CA GLN A 88 13.52 12.30 34.33
C GLN A 88 13.68 12.79 35.79
N ASN A 89 14.81 12.55 36.45
CA ASN A 89 15.15 13.15 37.75
C ASN A 89 14.08 13.02 38.86
N LYS A 90 13.34 11.89 38.93
CA LYS A 90 12.22 11.76 39.88
C LYS A 90 12.13 10.49 40.72
N LEU A 91 13.11 9.58 40.71
CA LEU A 91 13.06 8.42 41.61
C LEU A 91 14.44 8.03 42.19
N PRO A 92 14.53 7.77 43.52
CA PRO A 92 15.77 7.30 44.17
C PRO A 92 16.10 5.84 43.83
N ASP A 93 17.40 5.51 43.87
CA ASP A 93 17.99 4.23 43.39
C ASP A 93 17.46 2.97 44.10
N TRP A 94 16.82 3.08 45.27
CA TRP A 94 16.33 1.94 46.05
C TRP A 94 15.02 1.32 45.51
N VAL A 95 14.37 1.92 44.51
CA VAL A 95 13.13 1.41 43.91
C VAL A 95 13.36 0.14 43.05
N PHE A 96 14.61 -0.22 42.75
CA PHE A 96 14.97 -1.21 41.72
C PHE A 96 15.35 -2.62 42.24
N THR A 97 15.08 -2.94 43.51
CA THR A 97 15.50 -4.22 44.13
C THR A 97 14.45 -5.33 44.16
N SER A 98 13.24 -5.15 43.64
CA SER A 98 12.17 -6.18 43.67
C SER A 98 11.72 -6.64 42.28
N SER A 99 11.69 -7.97 42.07
CA SER A 99 11.51 -8.70 40.81
C SER A 99 10.11 -8.66 40.17
N LYS A 100 9.17 -7.85 40.67
CA LYS A 100 7.81 -7.71 40.12
C LYS A 100 7.26 -6.31 40.43
N LYS A 101 7.33 -5.35 39.50
CA LYS A 101 6.48 -4.14 39.59
C LYS A 101 5.90 -3.71 38.24
N ASP A 102 4.68 -3.22 38.35
CA ASP A 102 3.75 -2.79 37.31
C ASP A 102 4.21 -1.49 36.63
N TYR A 103 5.09 -1.63 35.63
CA TYR A 103 5.57 -0.51 34.81
C TYR A 103 4.43 0.22 34.09
N LEU A 104 3.34 -0.50 33.74
CA LEU A 104 2.17 0.07 33.08
C LEU A 104 1.45 1.06 34.02
N GLY A 105 1.24 0.67 35.28
CA GLY A 105 0.72 1.52 36.34
C GLY A 105 1.58 2.75 36.58
N MET A 106 2.91 2.62 36.48
CA MET A 106 3.83 3.76 36.60
C MET A 106 3.75 4.73 35.41
N PHE A 107 3.66 4.23 34.18
CA PHE A 107 3.49 5.09 33.00
C PHE A 107 2.13 5.81 33.00
N LYS A 108 1.05 5.14 33.46
CA LYS A 108 -0.25 5.77 33.70
C LYS A 108 -0.16 6.86 34.78
N LYS A 109 0.46 6.56 35.93
CA LYS A 109 0.58 7.49 37.07
C LYS A 109 1.37 8.75 36.73
N ASN A 110 2.34 8.66 35.81
CA ASN A 110 3.13 9.80 35.35
C ASN A 110 2.54 10.48 34.10
N GLY A 111 1.34 10.07 33.66
CA GLY A 111 0.67 10.65 32.50
C GLY A 111 1.43 10.46 31.19
N LEU A 112 2.25 9.40 31.07
CA LEU A 112 3.03 9.09 29.86
C LEU A 112 2.23 8.25 28.86
N LEU A 113 1.15 7.64 29.34
CA LEU A 113 0.19 6.90 28.56
C LEU A 113 -1.17 7.59 28.59
N VAL A 114 -1.73 7.88 27.43
CA VAL A 114 -3.11 8.37 27.29
C VAL A 114 -4.02 7.25 26.81
N LYS A 115 -5.26 7.24 27.28
CA LYS A 115 -6.29 6.34 26.75
C LYS A 115 -6.57 6.70 25.30
N LYS A 116 -6.97 5.72 24.47
CA LYS A 116 -7.45 5.99 23.10
C LYS A 116 -8.48 7.12 23.06
N THR A 117 -9.43 7.12 24.00
CA THR A 117 -10.49 8.13 24.14
C THR A 117 -9.94 9.52 24.47
N GLU A 118 -8.89 9.61 25.28
CA GLU A 118 -8.22 10.86 25.63
C GLU A 118 -7.38 11.39 24.46
N LEU A 119 -6.71 10.50 23.72
CA LEU A 119 -6.00 10.85 22.48
C LEU A 119 -6.98 11.40 21.43
N VAL A 120 -8.10 10.71 21.22
CA VAL A 120 -9.20 11.15 20.33
C VAL A 120 -9.72 12.52 20.77
N LYS A 121 -9.92 12.73 22.07
CA LYS A 121 -10.40 14.00 22.61
C LYS A 121 -9.38 15.13 22.39
N ASN A 122 -8.13 14.95 22.83
CA ASN A 122 -7.07 15.95 22.66
C ASN A 122 -6.89 16.33 21.18
N PHE A 123 -7.08 15.36 20.29
CA PHE A 123 -7.02 15.57 18.86
C PHE A 123 -8.23 16.34 18.34
N THR A 124 -9.45 15.94 18.71
CA THR A 124 -10.69 16.65 18.37
C THR A 124 -10.62 18.11 18.83
N ASP A 125 -10.15 18.33 20.06
CA ASP A 125 -9.95 19.65 20.66
C ASP A 125 -8.90 20.46 19.88
N HIS A 126 -7.80 19.83 19.45
CA HIS A 126 -6.78 20.49 18.63
C HIS A 126 -7.31 20.90 17.25
N LEU A 127 -8.05 20.03 16.57
CA LEU A 127 -8.63 20.35 15.26
C LEU A 127 -9.71 21.43 15.38
N ALA A 128 -10.54 21.38 16.42
CA ALA A 128 -11.49 22.44 16.74
C ALA A 128 -10.79 23.79 17.01
N LYS A 129 -9.65 23.76 17.72
CA LYS A 129 -8.81 24.94 17.93
C LYS A 129 -8.26 25.47 16.60
N ILE A 130 -7.69 24.63 15.73
CA ILE A 130 -7.20 25.09 14.42
C ILE A 130 -8.32 25.73 13.60
N LYS A 131 -9.50 25.10 13.54
CA LYS A 131 -10.67 25.63 12.82
C LYS A 131 -11.16 26.99 13.33
N THR A 132 -10.89 27.31 14.60
CA THR A 132 -11.32 28.59 15.21
C THR A 132 -10.23 29.66 15.14
N THR A 133 -8.95 29.29 15.16
CA THR A 133 -7.82 30.24 15.06
C THR A 133 -7.41 30.56 13.63
N GLU A 134 -7.43 29.57 12.74
CA GLU A 134 -7.27 29.82 11.31
C GLU A 134 -8.65 30.13 10.77
N LYS A 135 -8.83 31.34 10.21
CA LYS A 135 -9.89 31.57 9.22
C LYS A 135 -9.59 30.62 8.05
N TYR A 136 -9.97 29.35 8.16
CA TYR A 136 -10.29 28.50 7.02
C TYR A 136 -11.53 29.11 6.39
N THR A 137 -11.36 30.27 5.77
CA THR A 137 -12.30 30.76 4.79
C THR A 137 -12.24 29.74 3.65
N ASP A 138 -13.40 29.29 3.18
CA ASP A 138 -13.59 28.44 1.99
C ASP A 138 -12.83 28.90 0.72
N THR A 139 -12.17 30.07 0.78
CA THR A 139 -11.54 30.81 -0.30
C THR A 139 -10.25 30.20 -0.88
N GLY A 140 -9.80 29.03 -0.40
CA GLY A 140 -8.58 28.35 -0.88
C GLY A 140 -8.74 26.89 -1.29
N ILE A 141 -9.91 26.28 -1.05
CA ILE A 141 -10.13 24.87 -1.41
C ILE A 141 -10.44 24.81 -2.91
N VAL A 142 -9.41 24.54 -3.72
CA VAL A 142 -9.60 24.24 -5.14
C VAL A 142 -10.39 22.94 -5.26
N ASN A 143 -11.62 23.03 -5.76
CA ASN A 143 -12.39 21.85 -6.13
C ASN A 143 -11.77 21.24 -7.39
N HIS A 144 -10.93 20.22 -7.19
CA HIS A 144 -10.37 19.45 -8.28
C HIS A 144 -11.43 18.50 -8.84
N ARG A 145 -12.10 18.92 -9.91
CA ARG A 145 -12.95 18.01 -10.67
C ARG A 145 -12.10 17.03 -11.46
N ILE A 146 -12.51 15.76 -11.45
CA ILE A 146 -11.96 14.72 -12.31
C ILE A 146 -12.41 15.04 -13.75
N SER A 147 -11.47 15.49 -14.57
CA SER A 147 -11.72 15.86 -15.97
C SER A 147 -11.40 14.74 -16.95
N LYS A 148 -10.59 13.75 -16.51
CA LYS A 148 -10.12 12.62 -17.32
C LYS A 148 -10.38 11.29 -16.64
N ILE A 149 -10.88 10.33 -17.40
CA ILE A 149 -10.88 8.91 -17.04
C ILE A 149 -9.92 8.21 -18.00
N ILE A 150 -8.91 7.54 -17.46
CA ILE A 150 -7.85 6.89 -18.25
C ILE A 150 -7.91 5.39 -18.00
N ILE A 151 -8.02 4.60 -19.07
CA ILE A 151 -8.20 3.15 -19.00
C ILE A 151 -7.06 2.46 -19.75
N PRO A 152 -6.04 1.94 -19.05
CA PRO A 152 -5.06 1.04 -19.63
C PRO A 152 -5.74 -0.23 -20.13
N SER A 153 -5.44 -0.66 -21.37
CA SER A 153 -5.99 -1.90 -21.91
C SER A 153 -5.01 -2.55 -22.89
N ARG A 154 -5.04 -3.89 -22.95
CA ARG A 154 -4.15 -4.66 -23.81
C ARG A 154 -4.85 -5.90 -24.34
N ASN A 155 -4.84 -6.08 -25.66
CA ASN A 155 -5.37 -7.26 -26.34
C ASN A 155 -6.82 -7.64 -25.99
N ARG A 156 -7.63 -6.68 -25.52
CA ARG A 156 -9.02 -6.87 -25.08
C ARG A 156 -9.98 -5.82 -25.69
N PRO A 157 -9.98 -5.61 -27.02
CA PRO A 157 -10.76 -4.54 -27.67
C PRO A 157 -12.28 -4.68 -27.46
N ASP A 158 -12.79 -5.91 -27.36
CA ASP A 158 -14.24 -6.14 -27.18
C ASP A 158 -14.67 -5.90 -25.72
N THR A 159 -13.81 -6.25 -24.76
CA THR A 159 -14.05 -6.03 -23.32
C THR A 159 -14.05 -4.54 -23.00
N ILE A 160 -13.04 -3.80 -23.47
CA ILE A 160 -12.96 -2.35 -23.24
C ILE A 160 -14.16 -1.60 -23.82
N ALA A 161 -14.66 -2.00 -25.00
CA ALA A 161 -15.78 -1.33 -25.64
C ALA A 161 -17.05 -1.44 -24.79
N LYS A 162 -17.31 -2.63 -24.23
CA LYS A 162 -18.42 -2.85 -23.30
C LYS A 162 -18.24 -2.03 -22.01
N SER A 163 -17.05 -2.03 -21.42
CA SER A 163 -16.74 -1.28 -20.20
C SER A 163 -16.94 0.22 -20.39
N VAL A 164 -16.45 0.78 -21.52
CA VAL A 164 -16.59 2.20 -21.86
C VAL A 164 -18.05 2.58 -22.15
N GLU A 165 -18.81 1.72 -22.84
CA GLU A 165 -20.25 1.99 -23.04
C GLU A 165 -21.01 2.07 -21.71
N VAL A 166 -20.73 1.15 -20.79
CA VAL A 166 -21.34 1.16 -19.45
C VAL A 166 -20.94 2.42 -18.70
N LEU A 167 -19.66 2.78 -18.74
CA LEU A 167 -19.13 4.02 -18.14
C LEU A 167 -19.87 5.26 -18.67
N ILE A 168 -19.99 5.42 -19.98
CA ILE A 168 -20.65 6.59 -20.59
C ILE A 168 -22.12 6.66 -20.18
N LYS A 169 -22.84 5.53 -20.21
CA LYS A 169 -24.25 5.47 -19.80
C LYS A 169 -24.42 5.88 -18.34
N THR A 170 -23.57 5.36 -17.45
CA THR A 170 -23.59 5.71 -16.02
C THR A 170 -23.28 7.18 -15.80
N LEU A 171 -22.24 7.73 -16.43
CA LEU A 171 -21.87 9.15 -16.28
C LEU A 171 -22.89 10.12 -16.90
N SER A 172 -23.49 9.75 -18.04
CA SER A 172 -24.53 10.55 -18.68
C SER A 172 -25.75 10.70 -17.77
N SER A 173 -26.08 9.65 -16.99
CA SER A 173 -27.18 9.69 -16.03
C SER A 173 -26.95 10.67 -14.86
N SER A 174 -25.68 10.98 -14.53
CA SER A 174 -25.31 12.01 -13.55
C SER A 174 -24.96 13.36 -14.18
N GLY A 175 -25.15 13.53 -15.49
CA GLY A 175 -24.83 14.77 -16.22
C GLY A 175 -23.33 15.06 -16.34
N ARG A 176 -22.47 14.05 -16.15
CA ARG A 176 -21.01 14.18 -16.22
C ARG A 176 -20.49 13.75 -17.59
N ILE A 177 -19.54 14.51 -18.14
CA ILE A 177 -18.90 14.22 -19.43
C ILE A 177 -17.37 14.44 -19.33
N PRO A 178 -16.64 13.63 -18.55
CA PRO A 178 -15.17 13.68 -18.56
C PRO A 178 -14.63 13.14 -19.89
N LYS A 179 -13.40 13.54 -20.25
CA LYS A 179 -12.68 12.92 -21.37
C LYS A 179 -12.33 11.49 -21.01
N ILE A 180 -12.67 10.53 -21.86
CA ILE A 180 -12.32 9.12 -21.67
C ILE A 180 -11.14 8.81 -22.59
N ILE A 181 -10.02 8.36 -22.01
CA ILE A 181 -8.79 8.04 -22.74
C ILE A 181 -8.50 6.56 -22.53
N VAL A 182 -8.50 5.77 -23.60
CA VAL A 182 -8.04 4.39 -23.59
C VAL A 182 -6.59 4.35 -24.04
N LEU A 183 -5.71 3.84 -23.18
CA LEU A 183 -4.31 3.61 -23.52
C LEU A 183 -4.16 2.17 -24.03
N ASP A 184 -4.04 2.02 -25.34
CA ASP A 184 -3.84 0.74 -25.99
C ASP A 184 -2.37 0.31 -25.87
N ASP A 185 -2.16 -0.86 -25.28
CA ASP A 185 -0.86 -1.49 -25.08
C ASP A 185 -0.74 -2.85 -25.82
N SER A 186 -1.58 -3.07 -26.82
CA SER A 186 -1.64 -4.31 -27.61
C SER A 186 -0.31 -4.69 -28.26
N ASP A 187 -0.11 -6.00 -28.45
CA ASP A 187 1.15 -6.53 -28.97
C ASP A 187 1.27 -6.43 -30.50
N THR A 188 0.15 -6.38 -31.20
CA THR A 188 0.12 -6.39 -32.68
C THR A 188 -0.66 -5.22 -33.25
N ARG A 189 -0.28 -4.83 -34.48
CA ARG A 189 -0.94 -3.75 -35.21
C ARG A 189 -2.39 -4.10 -35.51
N GLU A 190 -2.69 -5.34 -35.85
CA GLU A 190 -4.04 -5.80 -36.17
C GLU A 190 -5.00 -5.57 -34.99
N VAL A 191 -4.53 -5.91 -33.78
CA VAL A 191 -5.30 -5.69 -32.56
C VAL A 191 -5.46 -4.19 -32.28
N SER A 192 -4.41 -3.39 -32.46
CA SER A 192 -4.49 -1.92 -32.30
C SER A 192 -5.48 -1.28 -33.29
N HIS A 193 -5.50 -1.72 -34.56
CA HIS A 193 -6.49 -1.28 -35.54
C HIS A 193 -7.91 -1.67 -35.10
N LYS A 194 -8.09 -2.88 -34.53
CA LYS A 194 -9.38 -3.30 -33.97
C LYS A 194 -9.82 -2.39 -32.80
N TYR A 195 -8.91 -1.98 -31.90
CA TYR A 195 -9.19 -0.98 -30.86
C TYR A 195 -9.68 0.33 -31.46
N LYS A 196 -8.93 0.90 -32.42
CA LYS A 196 -9.27 2.18 -33.06
C LYS A 196 -10.62 2.13 -33.76
N ASN A 197 -10.91 1.05 -34.49
CA ASN A 197 -12.18 0.89 -35.20
C ASN A 197 -13.37 0.78 -34.22
N ILE A 198 -13.28 -0.08 -33.21
CA ILE A 198 -14.39 -0.30 -32.27
C ILE A 198 -14.60 0.93 -31.39
N LEU A 199 -13.54 1.51 -30.82
CA LEU A 199 -13.65 2.70 -29.99
C LEU A 199 -14.02 3.94 -30.81
N GLY A 200 -13.62 4.01 -32.09
CA GLY A 200 -14.10 5.02 -33.04
C GLY A 200 -15.62 4.96 -33.20
N ALA A 201 -16.18 3.78 -33.46
CA ALA A 201 -17.62 3.60 -33.57
C ALA A 201 -18.37 3.94 -32.27
N VAL A 202 -17.80 3.61 -31.10
CA VAL A 202 -18.35 4.04 -29.81
C VAL A 202 -18.25 5.57 -29.66
N SER A 203 -17.13 6.17 -30.06
CA SER A 203 -16.93 7.62 -30.01
C SER A 203 -17.93 8.37 -30.89
N ASP A 204 -18.19 7.90 -32.11
CA ASP A 204 -19.19 8.46 -33.02
C ASP A 204 -20.60 8.43 -32.40
N LYS A 205 -20.97 7.29 -31.80
CA LYS A 205 -22.24 7.10 -31.12
C LYS A 205 -22.43 8.04 -29.93
N TYR A 206 -21.35 8.42 -29.24
CA TYR A 206 -21.38 9.28 -28.05
C TYR A 206 -20.68 10.64 -28.26
N LYS A 207 -20.62 11.16 -29.50
CA LYS A 207 -20.14 12.51 -29.83
C LYS A 207 -18.70 12.82 -29.39
N GLY A 208 -17.75 11.90 -29.62
CA GLY A 208 -16.32 12.21 -29.56
C GLY A 208 -15.70 12.23 -28.14
N ILE A 209 -16.38 11.69 -27.13
CA ILE A 209 -15.90 11.72 -25.73
C ILE A 209 -14.69 10.78 -25.52
N ILE A 210 -14.48 9.82 -26.43
CA ILE A 210 -13.47 8.77 -26.30
C ILE A 210 -12.28 9.04 -27.22
N HIS A 211 -11.09 8.95 -26.65
CA HIS A 211 -9.82 8.95 -27.35
C HIS A 211 -9.08 7.64 -27.10
N CYS A 212 -8.59 7.00 -28.16
CA CYS A 212 -7.71 5.84 -28.07
C CYS A 212 -6.30 6.26 -28.46
N ILE A 213 -5.32 6.02 -27.59
CA ILE A 213 -3.90 6.30 -27.86
C ILE A 213 -3.17 4.96 -27.96
N SER A 214 -2.66 4.65 -29.15
CA SER A 214 -1.91 3.42 -29.41
C SER A 214 -0.52 3.46 -28.79
N LYS A 215 0.10 2.28 -28.69
CA LYS A 215 1.50 2.14 -28.28
C LYS A 215 2.43 2.97 -29.17
N GLU A 216 2.20 2.99 -30.48
CA GLU A 216 3.04 3.73 -31.44
C GLU A 216 2.90 5.25 -31.27
N GLU A 217 1.71 5.75 -30.94
CA GLU A 217 1.48 7.16 -30.62
C GLU A 217 2.19 7.56 -29.30
N ARG A 218 2.17 6.68 -28.29
CA ARG A 218 2.95 6.86 -27.07
C ARG A 218 4.45 6.85 -27.34
N GLU A 219 4.96 5.96 -28.19
CA GLU A 219 6.38 5.88 -28.54
C GLU A 219 6.87 7.16 -29.22
N LYS A 220 6.13 7.69 -30.20
CA LYS A 220 6.43 8.99 -30.83
C LYS A 220 6.44 10.14 -29.81
N THR A 221 5.51 10.09 -28.87
CA THR A 221 5.44 11.07 -27.78
C THR A 221 6.69 11.00 -26.90
N VAL A 222 7.12 9.79 -26.53
CA VAL A 222 8.34 9.56 -25.75
C VAL A 222 9.59 10.07 -26.47
N GLU A 223 9.70 9.84 -27.78
CA GLU A 223 10.82 10.32 -28.61
C GLU A 223 10.89 11.86 -28.63
N LEU A 224 9.73 12.52 -28.77
CA LEU A 224 9.64 13.97 -28.71
C LEU A 224 10.07 14.52 -27.34
N ILE A 225 9.62 13.89 -26.26
CA ILE A 225 9.98 14.27 -24.90
C ILE A 225 11.48 14.05 -24.67
N ALA A 226 12.05 12.93 -25.11
CA ALA A 226 13.49 12.64 -25.01
C ALA A 226 14.30 13.75 -25.70
N LYS A 227 13.91 14.13 -26.92
CA LYS A 227 14.55 15.19 -27.69
C LYS A 227 14.50 16.56 -26.99
N LYS A 228 13.37 16.93 -26.37
CA LYS A 228 13.24 18.24 -25.68
C LYS A 228 13.89 18.27 -24.29
N SER A 229 13.84 17.16 -23.57
CA SER A 229 14.37 17.06 -22.19
C SER A 229 15.87 16.80 -22.13
N GLY A 230 16.45 16.24 -23.20
CA GLY A 230 17.82 15.72 -23.19
C GLY A 230 17.98 14.43 -22.38
N LEU A 231 16.89 13.85 -21.87
CA LEU A 231 16.92 12.57 -21.16
C LEU A 231 17.15 11.42 -22.14
N GLN A 232 17.77 10.35 -21.65
CA GLN A 232 18.01 9.15 -22.45
C GLN A 232 16.69 8.54 -22.92
N GLU A 233 16.51 8.44 -24.24
CA GLU A 233 15.29 7.89 -24.85
C GLU A 233 14.97 6.48 -24.32
N LYS A 234 16.00 5.63 -24.17
CA LYS A 234 15.84 4.29 -23.59
C LYS A 234 15.21 4.32 -22.20
N LEU A 235 15.65 5.22 -21.31
CA LEU A 235 15.09 5.36 -19.97
C LEU A 235 13.60 5.72 -20.02
N LEU A 236 13.23 6.62 -20.92
CA LEU A 236 11.84 7.03 -21.09
C LEU A 236 10.98 5.93 -21.73
N LYS A 237 11.50 5.21 -22.73
CA LYS A 237 10.81 4.05 -23.33
C LYS A 237 10.58 2.97 -22.29
N ASP A 238 11.59 2.61 -21.51
CA ASP A 238 11.45 1.68 -20.39
C ASP A 238 10.36 2.17 -19.42
N GLY A 239 10.41 3.43 -18.99
CA GLY A 239 9.51 4.01 -17.97
C GLY A 239 8.06 4.28 -18.40
N LEU A 240 7.80 4.57 -19.68
CA LEU A 240 6.51 5.08 -20.17
C LEU A 240 5.83 4.16 -21.21
N ILE A 241 6.60 3.27 -21.85
CA ILE A 241 6.09 2.27 -22.79
C ILE A 241 6.20 0.86 -22.19
N GLY A 242 7.26 0.61 -21.44
CA GLY A 242 7.58 -0.69 -20.84
C GLY A 242 8.66 -1.41 -21.65
N ASN A 243 9.50 -2.16 -20.95
CA ASN A 243 10.62 -2.87 -21.56
C ASN A 243 10.13 -4.21 -22.15
N PRO A 244 10.24 -4.46 -23.47
CA PRO A 244 9.78 -5.70 -24.09
C PRO A 244 10.64 -6.92 -23.74
N ILE A 245 11.84 -6.71 -23.20
CA ILE A 245 12.77 -7.79 -22.79
C ILE A 245 12.33 -8.41 -21.46
N THR A 246 11.36 -7.82 -20.76
CA THR A 246 10.84 -8.43 -19.55
C THR A 246 10.00 -9.65 -19.91
N ILE A 247 10.40 -10.81 -19.39
CA ILE A 247 9.75 -12.11 -19.67
C ILE A 247 8.25 -12.08 -19.33
N SER A 248 7.84 -11.22 -18.39
CA SER A 248 6.44 -10.99 -18.03
C SER A 248 5.60 -10.35 -19.12
N ASN A 249 6.25 -9.58 -20.00
CA ASN A 249 5.65 -8.60 -20.89
C ASN A 249 4.60 -7.71 -20.18
N ASN A 250 4.59 -7.61 -18.84
CA ASN A 250 3.59 -6.85 -18.10
C ASN A 250 4.00 -5.37 -18.10
N ARG A 251 3.34 -4.52 -18.87
CA ARG A 251 3.73 -3.12 -19.05
C ARG A 251 2.82 -2.13 -18.31
N LEU A 252 1.92 -2.61 -17.44
CA LEU A 252 0.85 -1.79 -16.84
C LEU A 252 1.38 -0.57 -16.09
N GLY A 253 2.42 -0.73 -15.26
CA GLY A 253 3.05 0.39 -14.55
C GLY A 253 3.58 1.48 -15.49
N ALA A 254 4.18 1.10 -16.62
CA ALA A 254 4.66 2.05 -17.62
C ALA A 254 3.50 2.79 -18.32
N VAL A 255 2.42 2.07 -18.64
CA VAL A 255 1.18 2.67 -19.19
C VAL A 255 0.57 3.65 -18.19
N ARG A 256 0.57 3.32 -16.88
CA ARG A 256 0.10 4.23 -15.82
C ARG A 256 1.01 5.44 -15.62
N ASN A 257 2.32 5.31 -15.84
CA ASN A 257 3.23 6.46 -15.88
C ASN A 257 2.89 7.40 -17.04
N PHE A 258 2.58 6.87 -18.22
CA PHE A 258 2.08 7.68 -19.33
C PHE A 258 0.75 8.35 -18.98
N ALA A 259 -0.15 7.65 -18.28
CA ALA A 259 -1.40 8.22 -17.77
C ALA A 259 -1.16 9.40 -16.80
N LEU A 260 -0.15 9.32 -15.92
CA LEU A 260 0.24 10.45 -15.05
C LEU A 260 0.70 11.67 -15.88
N LEU A 261 1.46 11.46 -16.96
CA LEU A 261 1.87 12.55 -17.86
C LEU A 261 0.68 13.19 -18.58
N LEU A 262 -0.34 12.39 -18.91
CA LEU A 262 -1.59 12.92 -19.48
C LEU A 262 -2.41 13.71 -18.45
N SER A 263 -2.16 13.58 -17.14
CA SER A 263 -2.92 14.23 -16.07
C SER A 263 -2.10 15.21 -15.22
N LEU A 264 -1.01 15.80 -15.75
CA LEU A 264 -0.08 16.63 -14.96
C LEU A 264 -0.75 17.79 -14.21
N ASN A 265 -1.75 18.43 -14.82
CA ASN A 265 -2.41 19.62 -14.28
C ASN A 265 -3.89 19.39 -13.91
N GLU A 266 -4.36 18.15 -14.01
CA GLU A 266 -5.78 17.82 -13.88
C GLU A 266 -5.96 16.59 -12.99
N ALA A 267 -7.03 16.56 -12.21
CA ALA A 267 -7.39 15.33 -11.51
C ALA A 267 -7.89 14.30 -12.53
N SER A 268 -7.47 13.06 -12.34
CA SER A 268 -7.86 11.95 -13.21
C SER A 268 -8.32 10.74 -12.40
N LEU A 269 -9.10 9.89 -13.03
CA LEU A 269 -9.45 8.57 -12.53
C LEU A 269 -8.84 7.53 -13.46
N GLN A 270 -7.94 6.70 -12.94
CA GLN A 270 -7.43 5.55 -13.67
C GLN A 270 -8.22 4.30 -13.28
N ILE A 271 -8.67 3.52 -14.25
CA ILE A 271 -9.48 2.31 -14.03
C ILE A 271 -8.94 1.18 -14.91
N ASP A 272 -8.92 -0.06 -14.42
CA ASP A 272 -8.64 -1.22 -15.27
C ASP A 272 -9.77 -1.51 -16.26
N ASP A 273 -9.45 -2.18 -17.38
CA ASP A 273 -10.39 -2.43 -18.49
C ASP A 273 -11.47 -3.50 -18.19
N ASP A 274 -11.25 -4.31 -17.16
CA ASP A 274 -12.16 -5.34 -16.64
C ASP A 274 -12.98 -4.87 -15.42
N VAL A 275 -12.93 -3.57 -15.11
CA VAL A 275 -13.85 -2.94 -14.15
C VAL A 275 -15.09 -2.46 -14.88
N MET A 276 -16.24 -2.99 -14.48
CA MET A 276 -17.53 -2.49 -14.91
C MET A 276 -17.94 -1.32 -14.02
N TYR A 277 -18.14 -0.13 -14.62
CA TYR A 277 -18.49 1.10 -13.89
C TYR A 277 -19.93 1.07 -13.36
N ARG A 278 -20.12 0.28 -12.30
CA ARG A 278 -21.36 0.08 -11.57
C ARG A 278 -21.05 0.24 -10.07
N PRO A 279 -21.05 1.48 -9.56
CA PRO A 279 -20.78 1.73 -8.14
C PRO A 279 -21.90 1.16 -7.27
N ILE A 280 -21.50 0.43 -6.24
CA ILE A 280 -22.38 -0.20 -5.26
C ILE A 280 -21.92 0.24 -3.86
N ARG A 281 -22.77 0.93 -3.11
CA ARG A 281 -22.49 1.23 -1.68
C ARG A 281 -22.32 -0.08 -0.92
N THR A 282 -21.33 -0.13 -0.04
CA THR A 282 -21.13 -1.32 0.78
C THR A 282 -22.35 -1.50 1.69
N HIS A 283 -22.89 -2.73 1.77
CA HIS A 283 -24.07 -3.05 2.59
C HIS A 283 -23.87 -2.75 4.09
N SER A 284 -22.64 -2.46 4.49
CA SER A 284 -22.23 -2.13 5.85
C SER A 284 -22.03 -0.66 6.11
N GLU A 285 -22.41 0.26 5.22
CA GLU A 285 -22.30 1.69 5.49
C GLU A 285 -23.13 2.08 6.73
N LYS A 286 -22.46 2.16 7.88
CA LYS A 286 -23.10 2.39 9.17
C LYS A 286 -23.20 3.87 9.50
N ASN A 287 -22.29 4.67 8.98
CA ASN A 287 -22.09 6.05 9.40
C ASN A 287 -21.66 6.94 8.22
N PRO A 288 -22.57 7.28 7.29
CA PRO A 288 -22.24 8.10 6.11
C PRO A 288 -21.68 9.49 6.47
N GLU A 289 -21.99 10.00 7.67
CA GLU A 289 -21.53 11.30 8.17
C GLU A 289 -20.17 11.26 8.88
N LYS A 290 -19.63 10.07 9.17
CA LYS A 290 -18.40 9.91 9.95
C LYS A 290 -17.23 9.53 9.07
N ILE A 291 -16.05 10.02 9.45
CA ILE A 291 -14.79 9.67 8.78
C ILE A 291 -13.93 8.86 9.75
N LYS A 292 -13.47 7.70 9.29
CA LYS A 292 -12.53 6.85 10.01
C LYS A 292 -11.10 7.24 9.66
N PHE A 293 -10.24 7.36 10.66
CA PHE A 293 -8.79 7.55 10.50
C PHE A 293 -8.06 6.32 11.00
N ASP A 294 -7.34 5.63 10.12
CA ASP A 294 -6.58 4.43 10.47
C ASP A 294 -5.28 4.39 9.67
N SER A 295 -4.24 3.73 10.18
CA SER A 295 -2.99 3.63 9.41
C SER A 295 -3.06 2.60 8.31
N HIS A 296 -4.01 1.69 8.39
CA HIS A 296 -4.31 0.68 7.38
C HIS A 296 -5.82 0.52 7.24
N ALA A 297 -6.33 0.51 6.01
CA ALA A 297 -7.75 0.30 5.75
C ALA A 297 -8.11 -1.14 6.08
N GLN A 298 -8.94 -1.30 7.10
CA GLN A 298 -9.52 -2.58 7.45
C GLN A 298 -10.61 -2.92 6.43
N LEU A 299 -10.24 -3.67 5.39
CA LEU A 299 -11.17 -4.13 4.37
C LEU A 299 -12.13 -5.18 4.97
N GLU A 300 -13.42 -4.99 4.76
CA GLU A 300 -14.45 -5.99 4.98
C GLU A 300 -14.60 -6.86 3.74
N TYR A 301 -14.62 -8.19 3.95
CA TYR A 301 -14.77 -9.17 2.90
C TYR A 301 -16.10 -9.91 3.02
N ASN A 302 -16.82 -10.06 1.91
CA ASN A 302 -17.96 -10.98 1.80
C ASN A 302 -17.75 -11.89 0.59
N PHE A 303 -18.08 -13.17 0.72
CA PHE A 303 -17.79 -14.19 -0.30
C PHE A 303 -19.06 -14.68 -0.99
N PHE A 304 -18.92 -14.95 -2.29
CA PHE A 304 -20.00 -15.31 -3.19
C PHE A 304 -19.69 -16.62 -3.92
N ASN A 305 -20.75 -17.33 -4.31
CA ASN A 305 -20.60 -18.61 -5.01
C ASN A 305 -20.40 -18.43 -6.52
N THR A 306 -20.92 -17.34 -7.07
CA THR A 306 -20.82 -17.03 -8.50
C THR A 306 -20.63 -15.54 -8.73
N PHE A 307 -20.14 -15.18 -9.91
CA PHE A 307 -20.09 -13.80 -10.35
C PHE A 307 -21.49 -13.15 -10.32
N GLU A 308 -22.54 -13.85 -10.72
CA GLU A 308 -23.91 -13.34 -10.76
C GLU A 308 -24.41 -13.02 -9.35
N SER A 309 -24.10 -13.86 -8.36
CA SER A 309 -24.44 -13.58 -6.96
C SER A 309 -23.63 -12.41 -6.40
N ALA A 310 -22.36 -12.27 -6.79
CA ALA A 310 -21.56 -11.09 -6.48
C ALA A 310 -22.14 -9.84 -7.17
N ALA A 311 -22.57 -9.92 -8.42
CA ALA A 311 -23.17 -8.82 -9.18
C ALA A 311 -24.63 -8.52 -8.79
N GLY A 312 -25.24 -9.40 -7.98
CA GLY A 312 -26.64 -9.42 -7.60
C GLY A 312 -27.13 -8.18 -6.84
N THR A 313 -28.47 -8.03 -6.84
CA THR A 313 -29.29 -6.84 -6.55
C THR A 313 -29.00 -6.14 -5.21
N SER A 314 -27.92 -5.37 -5.15
CA SER A 314 -27.94 -4.14 -4.36
C SER A 314 -28.97 -3.20 -4.98
N SER A 315 -29.75 -2.50 -4.16
CA SER A 315 -30.61 -1.42 -4.63
C SER A 315 -29.81 -0.55 -5.58
N ASN A 316 -30.32 -0.31 -6.79
CA ASN A 316 -29.70 0.55 -7.81
C ASN A 316 -29.71 2.00 -7.32
N VAL A 317 -28.98 2.30 -6.24
CA VAL A 317 -28.68 3.66 -5.86
C VAL A 317 -27.77 4.17 -6.97
N VAL A 318 -28.27 5.11 -7.76
CA VAL A 318 -27.46 5.84 -8.72
C VAL A 318 -26.44 6.63 -7.90
N VAL A 319 -25.20 6.14 -7.88
CA VAL A 319 -24.08 6.82 -7.21
C VAL A 319 -23.26 7.52 -8.30
N ASP A 320 -23.17 8.84 -8.21
CA ASP A 320 -22.15 9.59 -8.96
C ASP A 320 -20.79 9.35 -8.31
N LEU A 321 -20.10 8.30 -8.75
CA LEU A 321 -18.82 7.92 -8.18
C LEU A 321 -17.74 9.00 -8.39
N LEU A 322 -17.78 9.78 -9.48
CA LEU A 322 -16.86 10.90 -9.66
C LEU A 322 -17.06 11.94 -8.57
N TYR A 323 -18.32 12.28 -8.28
CA TYR A 323 -18.64 13.20 -7.19
C TYR A 323 -18.14 12.66 -5.83
N GLU A 324 -18.31 11.37 -5.56
CA GLU A 324 -17.82 10.76 -4.30
C GLU A 324 -16.29 10.82 -4.17
N TYR A 325 -15.53 10.63 -5.27
CA TYR A 325 -14.09 10.87 -5.25
C TYR A 325 -13.76 12.35 -5.01
N GLU A 326 -14.41 13.26 -5.73
CA GLU A 326 -14.15 14.72 -5.68
C GLU A 326 -14.44 15.36 -4.31
N LYS A 327 -15.35 14.77 -3.52
CA LYS A 327 -15.60 15.20 -2.13
C LYS A 327 -14.35 15.11 -1.26
N VAL A 328 -13.45 14.18 -1.56
CA VAL A 328 -12.33 13.81 -0.69
C VAL A 328 -10.99 14.15 -1.35
N LEU A 329 -10.89 13.96 -2.66
CA LEU A 329 -9.65 14.12 -3.41
C LEU A 329 -9.10 15.54 -3.30
N MET A 330 -7.80 15.62 -3.00
CA MET A 330 -7.03 16.86 -2.79
C MET A 330 -7.59 17.77 -1.69
N LYS A 331 -8.44 17.24 -0.81
CA LYS A 331 -8.94 17.99 0.35
C LYS A 331 -7.96 17.87 1.53
N PRO A 332 -7.75 18.97 2.26
CA PRO A 332 -7.12 18.90 3.56
C PRO A 332 -8.02 18.16 4.55
N VAL A 333 -7.43 17.38 5.45
CA VAL A 333 -8.19 16.63 6.47
C VAL A 333 -9.12 17.53 7.29
N LEU A 334 -8.67 18.74 7.65
CA LEU A 334 -9.49 19.68 8.42
C LEU A 334 -10.79 20.06 7.69
N ALA A 335 -10.79 20.12 6.37
CA ALA A 335 -11.99 20.41 5.58
C ALA A 335 -12.98 19.23 5.50
N LEU A 336 -12.50 18.01 5.72
CA LEU A 336 -13.33 16.80 5.64
C LEU A 336 -14.02 16.47 6.97
N THR A 337 -13.44 16.90 8.09
CA THR A 337 -13.83 16.44 9.42
C THR A 337 -15.11 17.11 9.94
N LYS A 338 -16.27 16.44 9.86
CA LYS A 338 -17.45 16.79 10.66
C LYS A 338 -17.48 16.02 11.98
N GLU A 339 -17.34 14.69 11.89
CA GLU A 339 -17.24 13.78 13.04
C GLU A 339 -16.18 12.69 12.74
N MET A 340 -15.31 12.40 13.71
CA MET A 340 -14.13 11.55 13.51
C MET A 340 -14.19 10.27 14.35
N ILE A 341 -13.83 9.16 13.72
CA ILE A 341 -13.61 7.88 14.40
C ILE A 341 -12.15 7.49 14.25
N MET A 342 -11.47 7.20 15.35
CA MET A 342 -10.14 6.59 15.28
C MET A 342 -10.26 5.07 15.12
N GLY A 343 -9.62 4.56 14.07
CA GLY A 343 -9.51 3.15 13.75
C GLY A 343 -8.70 2.36 14.78
N ASN A 344 -8.40 1.11 14.46
CA ASN A 344 -7.85 0.16 15.44
C ASN A 344 -6.33 0.21 15.54
N SER A 345 -5.64 0.81 14.59
CA SER A 345 -4.18 0.81 14.55
C SER A 345 -3.59 2.12 14.04
N PRO A 346 -4.01 3.30 14.56
CA PRO A 346 -3.37 4.55 14.18
C PRO A 346 -1.92 4.60 14.67
N ASN A 347 -1.00 4.96 13.78
CA ASN A 347 0.42 5.15 14.03
C ASN A 347 0.79 6.63 14.08
N LYS A 348 2.03 6.89 14.48
CA LYS A 348 2.58 8.24 14.62
C LYS A 348 2.48 9.03 13.31
N GLU A 349 2.81 8.42 12.19
CA GLU A 349 2.87 9.09 10.89
C GLU A 349 1.49 9.56 10.40
N LEU A 350 0.44 8.79 10.67
CA LEU A 350 -0.93 9.22 10.42
C LEU A 350 -1.27 10.47 11.25
N PHE A 351 -0.93 10.46 12.54
CA PHE A 351 -1.16 11.62 13.39
C PHE A 351 -0.40 12.85 12.90
N GLU A 352 0.90 12.71 12.58
CA GLU A 352 1.70 13.81 12.03
C GLU A 352 1.07 14.39 10.77
N ALA A 353 0.66 13.54 9.83
CA ALA A 353 -0.01 14.00 8.61
C ALA A 353 -1.32 14.73 8.89
N ILE A 354 -2.14 14.29 9.84
CA ILE A 354 -3.37 14.99 10.18
C ILE A 354 -3.09 16.32 10.91
N TYR A 355 -2.15 16.33 11.86
CA TYR A 355 -1.74 17.54 12.58
C TYR A 355 -1.18 18.61 11.63
N SER A 356 -0.46 18.18 10.59
CA SER A 356 0.02 19.05 9.52
C SER A 356 -1.05 19.40 8.47
N ASN A 357 -2.32 19.04 8.72
CA ASN A 357 -3.43 19.21 7.79
C ASN A 357 -3.15 18.66 6.38
N GLY A 358 -2.63 17.44 6.33
CA GLY A 358 -2.26 16.73 5.12
C GLY A 358 -3.40 16.63 4.11
N LEU A 359 -3.02 16.46 2.84
CA LEU A 359 -3.94 16.38 1.72
C LEU A 359 -4.21 14.93 1.35
N VAL A 360 -5.47 14.60 1.04
CA VAL A 360 -5.82 13.30 0.45
C VAL A 360 -5.40 13.29 -1.02
N ARG A 361 -4.26 12.65 -1.33
CA ARG A 361 -3.65 12.61 -2.65
C ARG A 361 -4.33 11.60 -3.59
N ALA A 362 -4.70 10.45 -3.06
CA ALA A 362 -5.35 9.40 -3.84
C ALA A 362 -6.60 8.89 -3.14
N VAL A 363 -7.62 8.53 -3.93
CA VAL A 363 -8.87 7.98 -3.43
C VAL A 363 -9.24 6.71 -4.21
N TYR A 364 -9.64 5.69 -3.48
CA TYR A 364 -9.98 4.36 -4.00
C TYR A 364 -11.42 4.00 -3.64
N ALA A 365 -12.06 3.17 -4.46
CA ALA A 365 -13.24 2.39 -4.11
C ALA A 365 -12.84 0.92 -4.04
N GLY A 366 -13.55 0.15 -3.20
CA GLY A 366 -13.36 -1.30 -3.13
C GLY A 366 -13.76 -2.02 -4.43
N GLY A 367 -13.65 -3.34 -4.43
CA GLY A 367 -14.08 -4.18 -5.55
C GLY A 367 -15.11 -5.22 -5.16
N ARG A 368 -15.78 -5.76 -6.16
CA ARG A 368 -16.81 -6.78 -6.03
C ARG A 368 -16.84 -7.65 -7.28
N GLY A 369 -16.90 -8.97 -7.12
CA GLY A 369 -16.80 -9.90 -8.24
C GLY A 369 -15.52 -10.71 -8.14
N ASP A 370 -14.82 -10.92 -9.25
CA ASP A 370 -13.51 -11.56 -9.20
C ASP A 370 -12.54 -10.65 -8.44
N SER A 371 -11.77 -11.19 -7.51
CA SER A 371 -10.86 -10.40 -6.69
C SER A 371 -9.43 -10.34 -7.21
N CYS A 372 -9.11 -11.06 -8.29
CA CYS A 372 -7.75 -11.31 -8.77
C CYS A 372 -6.81 -11.98 -7.76
N PHE A 373 -7.22 -12.14 -6.49
CA PHE A 373 -6.39 -12.77 -5.48
C PHE A 373 -6.38 -14.27 -5.68
N TRP A 374 -5.20 -14.86 -5.44
CA TRP A 374 -5.14 -16.29 -5.23
C TRP A 374 -5.89 -16.62 -3.94
N SER A 375 -6.98 -17.35 -4.09
CA SER A 375 -8.04 -17.59 -3.11
C SER A 375 -7.55 -18.06 -1.72
N GLN A 376 -6.40 -18.74 -1.61
CA GLN A 376 -5.83 -19.16 -0.32
C GLN A 376 -5.34 -17.98 0.55
N TYR A 377 -5.05 -16.82 -0.04
CA TYR A 377 -4.66 -15.62 0.72
C TYR A 377 -5.77 -15.05 1.57
N PHE A 378 -7.04 -15.37 1.30
CA PHE A 378 -8.13 -14.86 2.13
C PHE A 378 -8.02 -15.34 3.57
N SER A 379 -7.57 -16.58 3.78
CA SER A 379 -7.30 -17.12 5.13
C SER A 379 -6.34 -16.22 5.92
N THR A 380 -5.39 -15.55 5.26
CA THR A 380 -4.40 -14.67 5.89
C THR A 380 -4.79 -13.19 5.85
N ARG A 381 -5.60 -12.76 4.88
CA ARG A 381 -6.03 -11.35 4.69
C ARG A 381 -7.29 -10.92 5.43
N VAL A 382 -8.19 -11.84 5.82
CA VAL A 382 -9.39 -11.43 6.57
C VAL A 382 -9.04 -10.97 7.99
N GLU A 383 -9.18 -9.68 8.30
CA GLU A 383 -8.75 -9.13 9.60
C GLU A 383 -9.89 -9.02 10.61
N THR A 384 -11.13 -8.86 10.14
CA THR A 384 -12.28 -8.62 11.01
C THR A 384 -13.00 -9.92 11.36
N GLU A 385 -13.58 -9.99 12.56
CA GLU A 385 -14.40 -11.14 12.98
C GLU A 385 -15.55 -11.39 11.98
N LYS A 386 -16.16 -10.32 11.46
CA LYS A 386 -17.21 -10.40 10.44
C LYS A 386 -16.71 -11.06 9.15
N SER A 387 -15.55 -10.64 8.62
CA SER A 387 -14.95 -11.24 7.42
C SER A 387 -14.55 -12.69 7.64
N VAL A 388 -14.09 -13.05 8.85
CA VAL A 388 -13.80 -14.44 9.22
C VAL A 388 -15.07 -15.28 9.20
N LEU A 389 -16.17 -14.79 9.78
CA LEU A 389 -17.46 -15.48 9.75
C LEU A 389 -18.00 -15.61 8.31
N ALA A 390 -17.84 -14.56 7.48
CA ALA A 390 -18.26 -14.58 6.08
C ALA A 390 -17.43 -15.56 5.22
N LEU A 391 -16.12 -15.65 5.48
CA LEU A 391 -15.23 -16.62 4.84
C LEU A 391 -15.59 -18.04 5.27
N ALA A 392 -15.71 -18.25 6.58
CA ALA A 392 -15.64 -19.58 7.15
C ALA A 392 -16.98 -20.25 7.40
N GLY A 393 -18.10 -19.52 7.48
CA GLY A 393 -19.47 -20.04 7.62
C GLY A 393 -19.55 -21.42 8.30
N ASP A 394 -19.63 -22.46 7.45
CA ASP A 394 -19.36 -23.86 7.77
C ASP A 394 -18.13 -24.39 6.99
N GLU A 395 -17.67 -25.59 7.32
CA GLU A 395 -16.48 -26.19 6.70
C GLU A 395 -16.59 -26.31 5.16
N THR A 396 -17.75 -26.70 4.63
CA THR A 396 -17.97 -26.80 3.18
C THR A 396 -17.84 -25.44 2.51
N ARG A 397 -18.48 -24.41 3.08
CA ARG A 397 -18.41 -23.04 2.58
C ARG A 397 -17.01 -22.46 2.71
N TYR A 398 -16.29 -22.77 3.78
CA TYR A 398 -14.89 -22.38 3.94
C TYR A 398 -14.03 -22.97 2.83
N HIS A 399 -14.11 -24.27 2.58
CA HIS A 399 -13.34 -24.91 1.52
C HIS A 399 -13.69 -24.34 0.15
N PHE A 400 -14.97 -24.10 -0.12
CA PHE A 400 -15.38 -23.42 -1.36
C PHE A 400 -14.78 -22.01 -1.46
N ASN A 401 -14.98 -21.16 -0.44
CA ASN A 401 -14.53 -19.77 -0.44
C ASN A 401 -13.01 -19.63 -0.46
N LYS A 402 -12.28 -20.58 0.14
CA LYS A 402 -10.81 -20.66 0.10
C LYS A 402 -10.29 -20.88 -1.32
N TYR A 403 -11.11 -21.38 -2.24
CA TYR A 403 -10.75 -21.57 -3.66
C TYR A 403 -11.48 -20.64 -4.63
N SER A 404 -12.53 -19.95 -4.17
CA SER A 404 -13.25 -18.95 -4.93
C SER A 404 -12.49 -17.62 -5.01
N SER A 405 -12.50 -16.98 -6.19
CA SER A 405 -12.06 -15.59 -6.35
C SER A 405 -13.21 -14.59 -6.16
N TYR A 406 -14.46 -15.06 -6.03
CA TYR A 406 -15.64 -14.19 -6.00
C TYR A 406 -15.91 -13.62 -4.60
N CYS A 407 -15.55 -12.35 -4.39
CA CYS A 407 -15.81 -11.65 -3.15
C CYS A 407 -16.11 -10.16 -3.38
N SER A 408 -16.62 -9.49 -2.35
CA SER A 408 -16.57 -8.03 -2.24
C SER A 408 -15.53 -7.67 -1.21
N TRP A 409 -14.68 -6.69 -1.49
CA TRP A 409 -13.71 -6.14 -0.56
C TRP A 409 -13.80 -4.61 -0.58
N GLY A 410 -13.96 -3.99 0.57
CA GLY A 410 -14.10 -2.54 0.68
C GLY A 410 -14.19 -2.09 2.13
N VAL A 411 -14.35 -0.79 2.36
CA VAL A 411 -14.56 -0.24 3.71
C VAL A 411 -16.04 0.01 3.99
N ASP A 412 -16.41 0.02 5.26
CA ASP A 412 -17.78 0.30 5.71
C ASP A 412 -18.03 1.78 6.03
N THR A 413 -16.96 2.57 6.05
CA THR A 413 -16.97 3.99 6.39
C THR A 413 -15.87 4.65 5.56
N LEU A 414 -16.07 5.89 5.10
CA LEU A 414 -15.00 6.66 4.47
C LEU A 414 -13.76 6.63 5.38
N THR A 415 -12.70 6.00 4.91
CA THR A 415 -11.49 5.77 5.71
C THR A 415 -10.33 6.55 5.10
N ILE A 416 -9.85 7.56 5.82
CA ILE A 416 -8.63 8.29 5.50
C ILE A 416 -7.47 7.59 6.21
N GLN A 417 -6.39 7.37 5.47
CA GLN A 417 -5.26 6.61 5.94
C GLN A 417 -3.92 7.17 5.47
N ARG A 418 -2.88 6.66 6.12
CA ARG A 418 -1.50 6.87 5.70
C ARG A 418 -0.81 5.50 5.56
N ASP A 419 -1.15 4.83 4.47
CA ASP A 419 -0.77 3.46 4.15
C ASP A 419 -0.08 3.41 2.78
N PRO A 420 1.02 2.67 2.59
CA PRO A 420 1.53 2.34 1.25
C PRO A 420 0.58 1.50 0.41
N TYR A 421 -0.50 0.93 0.98
CA TYR A 421 -1.52 0.25 0.18
C TYR A 421 -2.19 1.21 -0.84
N CYS A 422 -2.24 0.73 -2.08
CA CYS A 422 -2.94 1.35 -3.20
C CYS A 422 -3.76 0.27 -3.90
N LEU A 423 -4.92 0.63 -4.39
CA LEU A 423 -5.77 -0.23 -5.20
C LEU A 423 -5.83 0.35 -6.61
N GLY A 424 -4.90 -0.06 -7.48
CA GLY A 424 -4.76 0.50 -8.82
C GLY A 424 -5.97 0.24 -9.72
N MET A 425 -6.74 -0.82 -9.44
CA MET A 425 -7.98 -1.18 -10.12
C MET A 425 -8.90 0.03 -10.36
N ASN A 426 -9.00 0.94 -9.39
CA ASN A 426 -9.64 2.23 -9.56
C ASN A 426 -8.99 3.26 -8.63
N ILE A 427 -8.32 4.24 -9.21
CA ILE A 427 -7.60 5.25 -8.44
C ILE A 427 -7.90 6.64 -8.99
N ALA A 428 -8.55 7.46 -8.16
CA ALA A 428 -8.64 8.89 -8.40
C ALA A 428 -7.38 9.56 -7.86
N ILE A 429 -6.69 10.33 -8.71
CA ILE A 429 -5.43 10.99 -8.43
C ILE A 429 -5.61 12.49 -8.68
N GLY A 430 -5.07 13.32 -7.79
CA GLY A 430 -5.00 14.76 -8.02
C GLY A 430 -4.10 15.13 -9.21
N PRO A 431 -3.86 16.43 -9.46
CA PRO A 431 -2.92 16.87 -10.48
C PRO A 431 -1.55 16.20 -10.32
N ALA A 432 -1.09 15.47 -11.34
CA ALA A 432 -0.02 14.49 -11.22
C ALA A 432 1.40 15.08 -11.04
N LYS A 433 1.58 16.40 -11.09
CA LYS A 433 2.90 17.07 -11.04
C LYS A 433 3.78 16.70 -9.84
N ASP A 434 3.18 16.28 -8.72
CA ASP A 434 3.89 16.01 -7.46
C ASP A 434 4.01 14.50 -7.17
N TYR A 435 3.47 13.64 -8.04
CA TYR A 435 3.41 12.20 -7.80
C TYR A 435 4.66 11.51 -8.34
N PRO A 436 5.22 10.51 -7.63
CA PRO A 436 6.26 9.67 -8.19
C PRO A 436 5.69 8.76 -9.29
N PRO A 437 6.54 8.25 -10.20
CA PRO A 437 6.14 7.22 -11.15
C PRO A 437 5.81 5.89 -10.44
N PHE A 438 4.94 5.10 -11.06
CA PHE A 438 4.78 3.67 -10.82
C PHE A 438 6.05 2.90 -11.21
N ILE A 439 6.36 1.83 -10.47
CA ILE A 439 7.33 0.85 -10.95
C ILE A 439 6.74 0.05 -12.12
N GLN A 440 7.59 -0.44 -13.00
CA GLN A 440 7.19 -1.31 -14.11
C GLN A 440 6.81 -2.72 -13.61
N ASP A 441 5.90 -3.38 -14.32
CA ASP A 441 5.62 -4.84 -14.28
C ASP A 441 5.00 -5.47 -12.99
N GLY A 442 3.70 -5.25 -12.74
CA GLY A 442 2.89 -6.13 -11.87
C GLY A 442 3.02 -5.90 -10.36
N ILE A 443 3.79 -4.88 -9.97
CA ILE A 443 4.04 -4.47 -8.58
C ILE A 443 3.51 -3.04 -8.35
N GLU A 444 2.76 -2.49 -9.30
CA GLU A 444 2.38 -1.09 -9.39
C GLU A 444 1.56 -0.60 -8.19
N ASP A 445 0.66 -1.43 -7.66
CA ASP A 445 -0.20 -1.08 -6.52
C ASP A 445 0.63 -0.68 -5.30
N GLY A 446 1.30 -1.64 -4.65
CA GLY A 446 2.07 -1.36 -3.44
C GLY A 446 3.17 -0.33 -3.66
N SER A 447 3.88 -0.40 -4.80
CA SER A 447 5.01 0.48 -5.06
C SER A 447 4.63 1.94 -5.26
N PHE A 448 3.48 2.22 -5.90
CA PHE A 448 3.01 3.59 -6.10
C PHE A 448 2.51 4.22 -4.80
N GLY A 449 1.72 3.48 -4.02
CA GLY A 449 1.28 3.96 -2.71
C GLY A 449 2.46 4.19 -1.76
N LEU A 450 3.45 3.30 -1.78
CA LEU A 450 4.71 3.53 -1.06
C LEU A 450 5.48 4.71 -1.61
N GLY A 451 5.55 4.91 -2.93
CA GLY A 451 6.14 6.08 -3.55
C GLY A 451 5.51 7.37 -3.01
N ILE A 452 4.19 7.50 -3.05
CA ILE A 452 3.48 8.67 -2.49
C ILE A 452 3.84 8.87 -1.01
N TYR A 453 3.77 7.79 -0.24
CA TYR A 453 4.10 7.81 1.19
C TYR A 453 5.52 8.30 1.47
N SER A 454 6.44 7.94 0.58
CA SER A 454 7.88 8.16 0.64
C SER A 454 8.32 9.55 0.21
N THR A 455 7.63 10.13 -0.78
CA THR A 455 8.12 11.36 -1.40
C THR A 455 7.34 12.59 -0.97
N ILE A 456 6.11 12.42 -0.49
CA ILE A 456 5.22 13.53 -0.13
C ILE A 456 4.95 13.51 1.39
N PRO A 457 5.65 14.37 2.17
CA PRO A 457 5.40 14.52 3.60
C PRO A 457 3.95 14.94 3.81
N ASN A 458 3.20 14.18 4.62
CA ASN A 458 1.77 14.42 4.91
C ASN A 458 0.78 14.05 3.80
N ALA A 459 1.18 13.27 2.78
CA ALA A 459 0.21 12.66 1.88
C ALA A 459 -0.71 11.69 2.64
N LEU A 460 -2.00 11.77 2.36
CA LEU A 460 -3.00 10.83 2.82
C LEU A 460 -3.67 10.17 1.63
N THR A 461 -4.25 9.00 1.85
CA THR A 461 -5.10 8.32 0.88
C THR A 461 -6.44 8.03 1.51
N ALA A 462 -7.47 7.77 0.70
CA ALA A 462 -8.80 7.46 1.21
C ALA A 462 -9.43 6.28 0.50
N ASN A 463 -10.22 5.50 1.24
CA ASN A 463 -11.06 4.44 0.70
C ASN A 463 -12.52 4.84 0.90
N LEU A 464 -13.28 4.86 -0.20
CA LEU A 464 -14.72 5.11 -0.20
C LEU A 464 -15.49 3.86 0.26
N PRO A 465 -16.62 4.01 0.97
CA PRO A 465 -17.53 2.90 1.28
C PRO A 465 -18.37 2.47 0.06
N ILE A 466 -17.70 2.37 -1.10
CA ILE A 466 -18.26 2.03 -2.40
C ILE A 466 -17.40 0.92 -2.97
N THR A 467 -18.03 0.00 -3.70
CA THR A 467 -17.36 -1.05 -4.46
C THR A 467 -17.71 -0.94 -5.93
N LEU A 468 -16.76 -1.28 -6.80
CA LEU A 468 -16.97 -1.42 -8.24
C LEU A 468 -17.01 -2.89 -8.63
N LEU A 469 -17.82 -3.20 -9.64
CA LEU A 469 -17.90 -4.56 -10.15
C LEU A 469 -16.66 -4.86 -11.01
N HIS A 470 -15.97 -5.95 -10.73
CA HIS A 470 -14.76 -6.37 -11.42
C HIS A 470 -14.98 -7.77 -12.00
N LYS A 471 -14.77 -7.89 -13.32
CA LYS A 471 -15.07 -9.09 -14.11
C LYS A 471 -13.97 -9.39 -15.10
N ARG A 472 -13.15 -10.40 -14.80
CA ARG A 472 -12.19 -10.95 -15.73
C ARG A 472 -12.83 -11.86 -16.76
N ASP A 473 -12.25 -11.89 -17.95
CA ASP A 473 -12.59 -12.87 -18.98
C ASP A 473 -12.14 -14.29 -18.57
N ASN A 474 -10.98 -14.39 -17.91
CA ASN A 474 -10.42 -15.64 -17.38
C ASN A 474 -10.16 -15.51 -15.87
N PRO A 475 -11.10 -15.96 -15.03
CA PRO A 475 -10.92 -15.93 -13.57
C PRO A 475 -9.81 -16.89 -13.14
N HIS A 476 -9.02 -16.47 -12.15
CA HIS A 476 -8.01 -17.37 -11.57
C HIS A 476 -8.69 -18.41 -10.68
N SER A 477 -8.33 -19.68 -10.84
CA SER A 477 -8.56 -20.71 -9.82
C SER A 477 -7.31 -20.80 -8.94
N GLY A 478 -7.45 -20.55 -7.64
CA GLY A 478 -6.36 -20.80 -6.70
C GLY A 478 -6.07 -22.29 -6.55
N ASP A 479 -4.81 -22.63 -6.28
CA ASP A 479 -4.36 -23.99 -5.95
C ASP A 479 -3.69 -24.01 -4.56
N GLU A 480 -3.28 -25.18 -4.08
CA GLU A 480 -2.59 -25.33 -2.78
C GLU A 480 -1.24 -24.61 -2.69
N ARG A 481 -0.66 -24.26 -3.83
CA ARG A 481 0.63 -23.56 -3.91
C ARG A 481 0.47 -22.04 -3.91
N SER A 482 -0.77 -21.57 -3.96
CA SER A 482 -1.08 -20.14 -4.01
C SER A 482 -0.51 -19.39 -2.81
N PHE A 483 -0.62 -19.93 -1.60
CA PHE A 483 -0.04 -19.30 -0.41
C PHE A 483 1.49 -19.18 -0.45
N SER A 484 2.19 -20.19 -0.99
CA SER A 484 3.66 -20.15 -1.08
C SER A 484 4.18 -19.32 -2.25
N ARG A 485 3.35 -19.03 -3.27
CA ARG A 485 3.73 -18.21 -4.43
C ARG A 485 3.87 -16.72 -4.14
N GLY A 486 3.00 -16.15 -3.32
CA GLY A 486 3.10 -14.74 -2.91
C GLY A 486 3.89 -14.52 -1.62
N LEU A 487 4.34 -15.58 -0.94
CA LEU A 487 5.45 -15.45 0.02
C LEU A 487 6.73 -15.20 -0.77
N LEU A 488 7.56 -14.26 -0.31
CA LEU A 488 8.86 -13.96 -0.92
C LEU A 488 8.78 -13.52 -2.39
N SER A 489 7.70 -12.82 -2.76
CA SER A 489 7.57 -12.19 -4.08
C SER A 489 8.57 -11.05 -4.25
N SER A 490 8.82 -10.67 -5.50
CA SER A 490 9.66 -9.49 -5.76
C SER A 490 8.98 -8.19 -5.33
N GLN A 491 7.64 -8.16 -5.32
CA GLN A 491 6.86 -7.11 -4.67
C GLN A 491 7.22 -6.97 -3.20
N SER A 492 7.23 -8.05 -2.42
CA SER A 492 7.59 -8.01 -1.00
C SER A 492 9.01 -7.46 -0.81
N ALA A 493 9.99 -7.99 -1.57
CA ALA A 493 11.36 -7.50 -1.52
C ALA A 493 11.48 -6.01 -1.86
N LEU A 494 10.79 -5.53 -2.89
CA LEU A 494 10.77 -4.12 -3.28
C LEU A 494 10.20 -3.26 -2.17
N MET A 495 9.02 -3.63 -1.65
CA MET A 495 8.34 -2.86 -0.60
C MET A 495 9.20 -2.75 0.65
N SER A 496 9.83 -3.86 1.02
CA SER A 496 10.72 -3.97 2.16
C SER A 496 12.02 -3.16 1.94
N MET A 497 12.59 -3.20 0.74
CA MET A 497 13.75 -2.39 0.38
C MET A 497 13.42 -0.91 0.40
N LEU A 498 12.32 -0.49 -0.24
CA LEU A 498 11.84 0.89 -0.20
C LEU A 498 11.66 1.34 1.26
N ASP A 499 10.94 0.59 2.09
CA ASP A 499 10.76 0.92 3.52
C ASP A 499 12.08 1.09 4.29
N THR A 500 13.10 0.31 3.96
CA THR A 500 14.44 0.39 4.59
C THR A 500 15.25 1.60 4.13
N VAL A 501 15.15 1.94 2.84
CA VAL A 501 15.86 3.07 2.23
C VAL A 501 15.30 4.40 2.70
N LEU A 502 14.03 4.41 3.10
CA LEU A 502 13.32 5.58 3.55
C LEU A 502 13.70 5.94 4.98
N ASP A 503 14.83 6.63 5.12
CA ASP A 503 15.07 7.40 6.32
C ASP A 503 14.15 8.64 6.32
N LYS A 504 12.96 8.48 6.90
CA LYS A 504 11.97 9.54 7.04
C LYS A 504 12.52 10.79 7.75
N SER A 505 13.56 10.64 8.58
CA SER A 505 14.20 11.78 9.23
C SER A 505 15.00 12.67 8.27
N LYS A 506 15.33 12.15 7.07
CA LYS A 506 16.00 12.87 6.00
C LYS A 506 15.04 13.47 4.97
N MET A 507 13.73 13.22 5.10
CA MET A 507 12.74 13.83 4.21
C MET A 507 12.72 15.34 4.40
N LYS A 508 12.74 16.05 3.29
CA LYS A 508 12.66 17.50 3.23
C LYS A 508 11.21 17.94 3.01
N ASN A 509 10.90 19.19 3.29
CA ASN A 509 9.61 19.81 2.97
C ASN A 509 9.45 20.12 1.46
N ASN A 510 10.02 19.28 0.59
CA ASN A 510 10.02 19.44 -0.85
C ASN A 510 9.86 18.08 -1.53
N ASP A 511 8.67 17.82 -2.06
CA ASP A 511 8.28 16.54 -2.67
C ASP A 511 9.22 16.11 -3.80
N ILE A 512 9.71 17.09 -4.57
CA ILE A 512 10.62 16.87 -5.69
C ILE A 512 11.99 16.42 -5.19
N GLU A 513 12.53 17.09 -4.17
CA GLU A 513 13.83 16.70 -3.60
C GLU A 513 13.77 15.32 -2.97
N ASN A 514 12.65 14.98 -2.33
CA ASN A 514 12.44 13.64 -1.78
C ASN A 514 12.37 12.58 -2.88
N THR A 515 11.68 12.87 -3.99
CA THR A 515 11.60 11.98 -5.15
C THR A 515 12.97 11.74 -5.77
N THR A 516 13.76 12.80 -5.96
CA THR A 516 15.13 12.69 -6.48
C THR A 516 16.05 11.94 -5.52
N ALA A 517 15.95 12.20 -4.21
CA ALA A 517 16.73 11.53 -3.18
C ALA A 517 16.44 10.03 -3.13
N LEU A 518 15.16 9.64 -3.16
CA LEU A 518 14.77 8.23 -3.24
C LEU A 518 15.34 7.55 -4.48
N GLY A 519 15.29 8.23 -5.64
CA GLY A 519 15.92 7.74 -6.87
C GLY A 519 17.42 7.51 -6.72
N GLY A 520 18.13 8.44 -6.10
CA GLY A 520 19.57 8.34 -5.84
C GLY A 520 19.95 7.18 -4.92
N GLU A 521 19.20 6.96 -3.84
CA GLU A 521 19.42 5.85 -2.92
C GLU A 521 19.17 4.48 -3.59
N LEU A 522 18.11 4.37 -4.41
CA LEU A 522 17.84 3.15 -5.17
C LEU A 522 18.93 2.85 -6.20
N ILE A 523 19.46 3.89 -6.88
CA ILE A 523 20.62 3.75 -7.77
C ILE A 523 21.83 3.25 -6.98
N SER A 524 22.12 3.87 -5.83
CA SER A 524 23.25 3.50 -4.97
C SER A 524 23.21 2.02 -4.58
N ILE A 525 22.06 1.57 -4.07
CA ILE A 525 21.86 0.17 -3.65
C ILE A 525 21.92 -0.81 -4.82
N ALA A 526 21.39 -0.42 -5.98
CA ALA A 526 21.42 -1.27 -7.16
C ALA A 526 22.77 -1.27 -7.89
N SER A 527 23.68 -0.32 -7.61
CA SER A 527 24.97 -0.21 -8.31
C SER A 527 25.98 -1.27 -7.85
N GLU A 528 25.94 -1.66 -6.58
CA GLU A 528 26.83 -2.66 -5.99
C GLU A 528 26.15 -4.04 -5.95
N GLN A 529 26.45 -4.89 -6.94
CA GLN A 529 25.73 -6.17 -7.15
C GLN A 529 25.70 -7.06 -5.89
N GLN A 530 26.83 -7.19 -5.18
CA GLN A 530 26.89 -8.03 -3.99
C GLN A 530 26.03 -7.46 -2.84
N LEU A 531 26.12 -6.15 -2.59
CA LEU A 531 25.31 -5.47 -1.58
C LEU A 531 23.82 -5.54 -1.92
N PHE A 532 23.47 -5.43 -3.21
CA PHE A 532 22.10 -5.59 -3.67
C PHE A 532 21.55 -6.99 -3.34
N VAL A 533 22.29 -8.05 -3.69
CA VAL A 533 21.89 -9.44 -3.40
C VAL A 533 21.68 -9.65 -1.90
N GLU A 534 22.61 -9.14 -1.08
CA GLU A 534 22.52 -9.23 0.39
C GLU A 534 21.31 -8.46 0.94
N SER A 535 21.06 -7.25 0.43
CA SER A 535 19.90 -6.43 0.78
C SER A 535 18.59 -7.14 0.46
N VAL A 536 18.45 -7.72 -0.75
CA VAL A 536 17.26 -8.49 -1.14
C VAL A 536 17.06 -9.68 -0.20
N ARG A 537 18.11 -10.46 0.08
CA ARG A 537 18.03 -11.60 1.01
C ARG A 537 17.60 -11.18 2.41
N MET A 538 18.15 -10.08 2.93
CA MET A 538 17.79 -9.57 4.25
C MET A 538 16.34 -9.09 4.33
N ASN A 539 15.88 -8.38 3.30
CA ASN A 539 14.50 -7.91 3.20
C ASN A 539 13.50 -9.07 3.10
N LEU A 540 13.77 -10.08 2.27
CA LEU A 540 12.96 -11.29 2.17
C LEU A 540 12.87 -12.03 3.51
N LYS A 541 13.97 -12.14 4.25
CA LYS A 541 13.97 -12.72 5.61
C LYS A 541 13.10 -11.92 6.57
N ARG A 542 13.21 -10.59 6.54
CA ARG A 542 12.39 -9.70 7.36
C ARG A 542 10.90 -9.88 7.07
N ASP A 543 10.53 -10.02 5.81
CA ASP A 543 9.13 -10.21 5.40
C ASP A 543 8.57 -11.56 5.85
N LEU A 544 9.38 -12.64 5.84
CA LEU A 544 8.99 -13.93 6.42
C LEU A 544 8.73 -13.81 7.93
N LEU A 545 9.60 -13.12 8.65
CA LEU A 545 9.45 -12.89 10.09
C LEU A 545 8.19 -12.07 10.39
N ALA A 546 7.95 -11.01 9.63
CA ALA A 546 6.75 -10.20 9.75
C ALA A 546 5.48 -11.02 9.45
N SER A 547 5.51 -11.88 8.44
CA SER A 547 4.42 -12.78 8.08
C SER A 547 4.14 -13.83 9.15
N ASP A 548 5.17 -14.47 9.71
CA ASP A 548 5.05 -15.43 10.81
C ASP A 548 4.45 -14.76 12.06
N LEU A 549 4.92 -13.56 12.41
CA LEU A 549 4.39 -12.80 13.52
C LEU A 549 2.92 -12.41 13.29
N SER A 550 2.57 -11.98 12.07
CA SER A 550 1.20 -11.62 11.70
C SER A 550 0.25 -12.82 11.82
N LEU A 551 0.64 -13.99 11.28
CA LEU A 551 -0.13 -15.23 11.43
C LEU A 551 -0.29 -15.64 12.88
N SER A 552 0.79 -15.54 13.67
CA SER A 552 0.77 -15.87 15.10
C SER A 552 -0.20 -14.96 15.87
N LYS A 553 -0.19 -13.65 15.59
CA LYS A 553 -1.13 -12.71 16.17
C LYS A 553 -2.57 -13.07 15.79
N LYS A 554 -2.80 -13.42 14.51
CA LYS A 554 -4.12 -13.77 13.99
C LYS A 554 -4.71 -15.02 14.63
N ILE A 555 -3.91 -16.08 14.77
CA ILE A 555 -4.30 -17.32 15.46
C ILE A 555 -4.72 -17.04 16.91
N ILE A 556 -4.07 -16.08 17.57
CA ILE A 556 -4.36 -15.71 18.96
C ILE A 556 -5.56 -14.76 19.06
N SER A 557 -5.69 -13.79 18.16
CA SER A 557 -6.60 -12.66 18.32
C SER A 557 -8.06 -12.99 18.03
N ILE A 558 -8.32 -13.94 17.13
CA ILE A 558 -9.68 -14.21 16.66
C ILE A 558 -10.28 -15.41 17.41
N LYS A 559 -10.91 -15.10 18.55
CA LYS A 559 -11.51 -16.06 19.49
C LYS A 559 -12.56 -17.01 18.89
N LYS A 560 -13.11 -16.72 17.70
CA LYS A 560 -14.18 -17.48 17.04
C LYS A 560 -13.76 -18.13 15.71
N MET A 561 -12.47 -18.33 15.47
CA MET A 561 -12.07 -19.09 14.27
C MET A 561 -12.49 -20.55 14.40
N PRO A 562 -13.10 -21.13 13.37
CA PRO A 562 -13.40 -22.56 13.37
C PRO A 562 -12.12 -23.41 13.21
N PRO A 563 -12.12 -24.67 13.68
CA PRO A 563 -10.92 -25.52 13.71
C PRO A 563 -10.23 -25.71 12.35
N TRP A 564 -10.99 -25.87 11.27
CA TRP A 564 -10.44 -26.04 9.92
C TRP A 564 -9.63 -24.83 9.43
N MET A 565 -10.09 -23.61 9.74
CA MET A 565 -9.35 -22.38 9.40
C MET A 565 -8.08 -22.25 10.25
N ILE A 566 -8.15 -22.62 11.54
CA ILE A 566 -6.97 -22.64 12.42
C ILE A 566 -5.92 -23.63 11.88
N ASN A 567 -6.36 -24.81 11.45
CA ASN A 567 -5.48 -25.83 10.88
C ASN A 567 -4.75 -25.31 9.62
N ASP A 568 -5.46 -24.61 8.74
CA ASP A 568 -4.85 -23.98 7.56
C ASP A 568 -3.85 -22.87 7.94
N LEU A 569 -4.16 -22.03 8.94
CA LEU A 569 -3.21 -21.02 9.43
C LEU A 569 -1.96 -21.65 10.05
N ILE A 570 -2.13 -22.74 10.79
CA ILE A 570 -1.02 -23.54 11.33
C ILE A 570 -0.19 -24.13 10.19
N GLN A 571 -0.83 -24.66 9.15
CA GLN A 571 -0.14 -25.21 7.98
C GLN A 571 0.65 -24.14 7.24
N ASN A 572 0.06 -22.96 7.02
CA ASN A 572 0.74 -21.80 6.45
C ASN A 572 1.95 -21.38 7.29
N LYS A 573 1.83 -21.39 8.62
CA LYS A 573 2.94 -21.11 9.53
C LYS A 573 4.05 -22.17 9.46
N LYS A 574 3.70 -23.46 9.32
CA LYS A 574 4.68 -24.53 9.08
C LYS A 574 5.41 -24.31 7.76
N THR A 575 4.71 -23.92 6.70
CA THR A 575 5.33 -23.55 5.41
C THR A 575 6.34 -22.41 5.58
N ILE A 576 6.00 -21.33 6.29
CA ILE A 576 6.95 -20.25 6.58
C ILE A 576 8.16 -20.78 7.38
N SER A 577 7.93 -21.62 8.39
CA SER A 577 8.99 -22.17 9.23
C SER A 577 9.97 -23.05 8.43
N LEU A 578 9.45 -23.86 7.50
CA LEU A 578 10.25 -24.67 6.59
C LEU A 578 11.14 -23.79 5.70
N ILE A 579 10.55 -22.74 5.11
CA ILE A 579 11.27 -21.77 4.27
C ILE A 579 12.36 -21.04 5.08
N LYS A 580 12.08 -20.66 6.34
CA LYS A 580 13.06 -20.02 7.24
C LYS A 580 14.25 -20.94 7.54
N ASN A 581 14.00 -22.22 7.83
CA ASN A 581 15.01 -23.17 8.27
C ASN A 581 15.89 -23.70 7.13
N ASN A 582 15.37 -23.73 5.91
CA ASN A 582 16.13 -24.10 4.73
C ASN A 582 16.80 -22.86 4.11
N SER A 583 17.91 -22.39 4.69
CA SER A 583 18.67 -21.23 4.15
C SER A 583 19.10 -21.40 2.69
N LYS A 584 19.30 -22.64 2.22
CA LYS A 584 19.52 -23.00 0.81
C LYS A 584 18.28 -22.78 -0.07
N GLU A 585 17.07 -22.85 0.47
CA GLU A 585 15.82 -22.52 -0.24
C GLU A 585 15.58 -21.01 -0.39
N ILE A 586 16.11 -20.18 0.51
CA ILE A 586 16.11 -18.71 0.32
C ILE A 586 17.00 -18.32 -0.89
N GLY A 587 18.03 -19.11 -1.19
CA GLY A 587 18.79 -18.99 -2.44
C GLY A 587 18.13 -19.65 -3.66
N ASN A 588 17.14 -20.53 -3.44
CA ASN A 588 16.42 -21.29 -4.47
C ASN A 588 14.93 -20.94 -4.49
N ILE A 589 14.54 -19.69 -4.17
CA ILE A 589 13.13 -19.29 -4.15
C ILE A 589 12.62 -19.38 -5.59
N LYS A 590 12.10 -20.56 -5.95
CA LYS A 590 11.55 -20.85 -7.28
C LYS A 590 10.52 -19.80 -7.67
N ASN A 591 9.81 -19.27 -6.67
CA ASN A 591 8.76 -18.26 -6.81
C ASN A 591 9.25 -16.80 -6.80
N PHE A 592 10.54 -16.50 -6.57
CA PHE A 592 11.03 -15.12 -6.65
C PHE A 592 10.94 -14.65 -8.11
N LEU A 593 10.42 -13.43 -8.31
CA LEU A 593 9.95 -12.88 -9.59
C LEU A 593 8.77 -13.59 -10.26
N TRP A 594 8.09 -14.56 -9.63
CA TRP A 594 6.91 -15.18 -10.24
C TRP A 594 5.81 -14.18 -10.57
N ASP A 595 5.65 -13.16 -9.71
CA ASP A 595 4.77 -12.00 -9.88
C ASP A 595 5.12 -11.16 -11.10
N ILE A 596 6.37 -11.25 -11.55
CA ILE A 596 6.86 -10.61 -12.75
C ILE A 596 6.80 -11.63 -13.88
N ILE A 597 7.78 -12.53 -13.97
CA ILE A 597 8.06 -13.35 -15.17
C ILE A 597 7.25 -14.65 -15.24
N GLY A 598 6.27 -14.84 -14.36
CA GLY A 598 5.33 -15.96 -14.42
C GLY A 598 6.01 -17.33 -14.35
N GLN A 599 5.52 -18.27 -15.17
CA GLN A 599 5.98 -19.66 -15.16
C GLN A 599 7.45 -19.82 -15.56
N ASP A 600 7.96 -18.90 -16.36
CA ASP A 600 9.34 -18.88 -16.83
C ASP A 600 10.32 -18.53 -15.69
N ALA A 601 9.83 -18.04 -14.54
CA ALA A 601 10.64 -17.91 -13.33
C ALA A 601 11.28 -19.24 -12.91
N ASN A 602 10.66 -20.38 -13.22
CA ASN A 602 11.25 -21.68 -12.89
C ASN A 602 12.38 -22.11 -13.84
N GLN A 603 12.55 -21.42 -14.97
CA GLN A 603 13.50 -21.79 -16.02
C GLN A 603 14.82 -21.03 -15.92
N ILE A 604 14.87 -19.93 -15.17
CA ILE A 604 16.07 -19.10 -15.00
C ILE A 604 16.68 -19.23 -13.60
N SER A 605 17.99 -19.01 -13.49
CA SER A 605 18.74 -19.11 -12.22
C SER A 605 18.34 -18.01 -11.23
N PHE A 606 18.62 -18.21 -9.95
CA PHE A 606 18.37 -17.18 -8.94
C PHE A 606 19.24 -15.94 -9.18
N GLU A 607 20.47 -16.12 -9.63
CA GLU A 607 21.40 -15.05 -9.99
C GLU A 607 20.85 -14.20 -11.13
N GLU A 608 20.29 -14.84 -12.16
CA GLU A 608 19.65 -14.14 -13.28
C GLU A 608 18.41 -13.37 -12.82
N LYS A 609 17.58 -13.96 -11.94
CA LYS A 609 16.45 -13.25 -11.33
C LYS A 609 16.89 -12.03 -10.55
N ILE A 610 17.93 -12.15 -9.71
CA ILE A 610 18.41 -11.03 -8.91
C ILE A 610 18.98 -9.93 -9.81
N GLU A 611 19.68 -10.30 -10.90
CA GLU A 611 20.18 -9.31 -11.85
C GLU A 611 19.05 -8.58 -12.59
N LEU A 612 18.02 -9.31 -13.03
CA LEU A 612 16.82 -8.70 -13.62
C LEU A 612 16.14 -7.76 -12.62
N PHE A 613 16.01 -8.16 -11.36
CA PHE A 613 15.46 -7.32 -10.30
C PHE A 613 16.33 -6.07 -10.07
N ARG A 614 17.65 -6.21 -10.00
CA ARG A 614 18.60 -5.11 -9.84
C ARG A 614 18.49 -4.07 -10.95
N GLN A 615 18.44 -4.53 -12.21
CA GLN A 615 18.29 -3.63 -13.37
C GLN A 615 16.97 -2.86 -13.35
N ARG A 616 15.90 -3.47 -12.84
CA ARG A 616 14.61 -2.79 -12.63
C ARG A 616 14.72 -1.70 -11.58
N ILE A 617 15.30 -2.01 -10.42
CA ILE A 617 15.53 -1.03 -9.35
C ILE A 617 16.40 0.13 -9.86
N LEU A 618 17.46 -0.16 -10.60
CA LEU A 618 18.32 0.84 -11.20
C LEU A 618 17.57 1.73 -12.20
N THR A 619 16.77 1.13 -13.07
CA THR A 619 15.95 1.87 -14.06
C THR A 619 14.91 2.74 -13.38
N PHE A 620 14.23 2.21 -12.37
CA PHE A 620 13.26 2.95 -11.58
C PHE A 620 13.90 4.10 -10.80
N GLY A 621 15.07 3.87 -10.18
CA GLY A 621 15.84 4.92 -9.50
C GLY A 621 16.24 6.05 -10.45
N LYS A 622 16.73 5.71 -11.65
CA LYS A 622 17.03 6.70 -12.72
C LYS A 622 15.80 7.48 -13.16
N LEU A 623 14.66 6.80 -13.30
CA LEU A 623 13.39 7.44 -13.67
C LEU A 623 12.94 8.42 -12.58
N LEU A 624 12.98 8.01 -11.30
CA LEU A 624 12.67 8.87 -10.15
C LEU A 624 13.56 10.12 -10.11
N SER A 625 14.89 9.94 -10.26
CA SER A 625 15.83 11.06 -10.27
C SER A 625 15.60 12.03 -11.44
N SER A 626 15.11 11.52 -12.58
CA SER A 626 14.83 12.31 -13.80
C SER A 626 13.39 12.82 -13.90
N TRP A 627 12.51 12.42 -12.98
CA TRP A 627 11.06 12.58 -13.11
C TRP A 627 10.64 14.05 -13.23
N ARG A 628 11.28 14.95 -12.48
CA ARG A 628 11.01 16.39 -12.56
C ARG A 628 11.30 16.97 -13.95
N ALA A 629 12.46 16.62 -14.51
CA ALA A 629 12.87 17.10 -15.83
C ALA A 629 11.89 16.57 -16.89
N LEU A 630 11.49 15.30 -16.75
CA LEU A 630 10.47 14.68 -17.59
C LEU A 630 9.13 15.42 -17.51
N ILE A 631 8.61 15.68 -16.30
CA ILE A 631 7.35 16.42 -16.11
C ILE A 631 7.42 17.79 -16.77
N LYS A 632 8.50 18.54 -16.56
CA LYS A 632 8.66 19.88 -17.13
C LYS A 632 8.61 19.83 -18.67
N SER A 633 9.38 18.94 -19.28
CA SER A 633 9.39 18.79 -20.74
C SER A 633 8.07 18.25 -21.28
N ALA A 634 7.37 17.40 -20.52
CA ALA A 634 6.04 16.94 -20.87
C ALA A 634 5.03 18.10 -20.85
N GLN A 635 5.08 19.00 -19.87
CA GLN A 635 4.25 20.21 -19.85
C GLN A 635 4.48 21.10 -21.08
N ASP A 636 5.74 21.29 -21.49
CA ASP A 636 6.10 22.06 -22.68
C ASP A 636 5.64 21.40 -24.00
N CYS A 637 5.37 20.09 -23.97
CA CYS A 637 4.83 19.32 -25.09
C CYS A 637 3.32 19.09 -24.99
N HIS A 638 2.68 19.41 -23.86
CA HIS A 638 1.30 19.03 -23.56
C HIS A 638 0.26 19.42 -24.63
N PRO A 639 0.35 20.60 -25.30
CA PRO A 639 -0.54 20.91 -26.42
C PRO A 639 -0.44 19.94 -27.60
N GLN A 640 0.73 19.31 -27.79
CA GLN A 640 1.02 18.36 -28.87
C GLN A 640 0.65 16.91 -28.49
N PHE A 641 0.30 16.63 -27.23
CA PHE A 641 -0.10 15.29 -26.76
C PHE A 641 -1.61 15.02 -26.89
N LEU A 642 -2.42 16.07 -26.94
CA LEU A 642 -3.88 16.00 -26.93
C LEU A 642 -4.52 16.29 -28.30
N LEU A 643 -3.68 16.60 -29.30
CA LEU A 643 -4.01 16.71 -30.72
C LEU A 643 -3.51 15.45 -31.42
#